data_AF-A0A970WNN8-F1
#
_entry.id   AF-A0A970WNN8-F1
#
_cell.length_a   1.000
_cell.length_b   1.000
_cell.length_c   1.000
_cell.angle_alpha   90.00
_cell.angle_beta   90.00
_cell.angle_gamma   90.00
#
_symmetry.space_group_name_H-M   'P 1'
#
loop_
_entity.id
_entity.type
_entity.pdbx_description
1 polymer ?
#
loop_
_entity_poly.entity_id
_entity_poly.type
_entity_poly.pdbx_seq_one_letter_code
_entity_poly.pdbx_strand_id
1 'polypeptide(L)'
;MNSRVDGLMKSLCCCLAIVGGISSVAAAADVEQWGVWETALEGPRDGNPYLTVECSAVIEQGEQRFTVPGFYDGEGAYRIRFSPPTQGSWRFETRSNRPELSGRQGTFEVGPPTPGNHGPVRPYKTFYLRYADGAAYHQFGTTCYAWIHQTRELQEQTLKTLATSPFNKIRFCVFPKSYAYNQNEPELFPFQKKAGGEFDFDRPDPAYWRHLEGRILDLERLGIEADLILWHPYDRWGFADMNDAQDDRYLRYAIARLSAYRNVWWSLANEFDFMTDRPKGHRGNKQMGDWDRFFQILAKEDPHGRMRGIHNGRVWYDHTKGWVTHASVQSSNMEGGVEYRRQFQKPVIYDECRYEGNVAQGWGNLDAKTMTQRFWLGTLGGCYVGHGETYKHPEDILWWSKGGVLHGESPRRIGWLKDLMAEAPPFDELEPLGNDQGRYLLAKNGEYYLLYCVDTRPQTVELGGSRPYKVDLVDPWEMTVLPLGTAQSGESVVRPVGPDVAYRFTPYGDGEPRRPEVKISASATEGIAPLTVRFDAKTDAAPVWQFGDGSRSTETAPTHVYREPGIYRVTLRVADAGGAEAADMIQIAVDRNTTEPIVRAGFVRGEKPELSLKGTAKRGEGGSIVFSETEPWGWGEASDDALEPLCGLRSFTITGWLKPASLKTGSGGNRVVFCLMKDRSGIDLVCHSDGRMRLSVNEWPDRVQNDSSAGTLVVGRWTRFAVTYDAGKASDNVSWYFSEPQELPGGASLVLDCRTTYDAGPVDNRVGPLAIGNFNRTMHSYGLDRQFRGEVRELEIVGSRISGRGALPVEELNRR
;
A
#
# COMPACT_ATOMS: atom_id res chain seq x y z
N MET A 1 -22.16 -5.28 -34.45
CA MET A 1 -22.96 -4.71 -35.55
C MET A 1 -23.96 -3.74 -34.96
N ASN A 2 -23.98 -2.49 -35.45
CA ASN A 2 -25.04 -1.45 -35.41
C ASN A 2 -25.81 -1.21 -34.08
N SER A 3 -25.50 -0.16 -33.30
CA SER A 3 -25.98 1.25 -33.41
C SER A 3 -27.46 1.43 -32.98
N ARG A 4 -27.87 2.27 -32.01
CA ARG A 4 -27.80 3.76 -31.89
C ARG A 4 -28.14 4.19 -30.44
N VAL A 5 -27.86 5.36 -29.85
CA VAL A 5 -27.35 6.71 -30.25
C VAL A 5 -28.40 7.76 -30.71
N ASP A 6 -28.41 8.92 -30.04
CA ASP A 6 -29.19 10.18 -30.24
C ASP A 6 -30.74 10.12 -30.18
N GLY A 7 -31.48 11.11 -29.66
CA GLY A 7 -31.11 12.36 -28.96
C GLY A 7 -32.26 13.39 -28.89
N LEU A 8 -31.99 14.53 -28.23
CA LEU A 8 -32.68 15.85 -28.28
C LEU A 8 -33.86 16.22 -27.35
N MET A 9 -33.72 17.41 -26.75
CA MET A 9 -34.73 18.24 -26.06
C MET A 9 -35.67 18.97 -27.05
N LYS A 10 -36.86 19.38 -26.60
CA LYS A 10 -37.39 20.76 -26.84
C LYS A 10 -38.59 21.14 -25.95
N SER A 11 -38.70 22.44 -25.69
CA SER A 11 -39.62 23.11 -24.75
C SER A 11 -41.11 23.03 -25.10
N LEU A 12 -41.94 23.25 -24.08
CA LEU A 12 -43.25 23.91 -24.22
C LEU A 12 -43.37 25.05 -23.20
N CYS A 13 -44.03 26.14 -23.58
CA CYS A 13 -44.15 27.37 -22.78
C CYS A 13 -45.62 27.69 -22.43
N CYS A 14 -45.78 28.50 -21.38
CA CYS A 14 -46.97 29.29 -21.00
C CYS A 14 -48.22 28.55 -20.46
N CYS A 15 -48.52 28.83 -19.19
CA CYS A 15 -49.67 29.68 -18.84
C CYS A 15 -49.45 30.36 -17.48
N LEU A 16 -49.83 31.64 -17.36
CA LEU A 16 -49.75 32.41 -16.11
C LEU A 16 -50.90 32.05 -15.16
N ALA A 17 -50.61 32.03 -13.86
CA ALA A 17 -51.57 32.32 -12.81
C ALA A 17 -50.92 33.28 -11.81
N ILE A 18 -51.48 34.49 -11.67
CA ILE A 18 -50.99 35.51 -10.75
C ILE A 18 -51.63 35.28 -9.38
N VAL A 19 -50.82 34.96 -8.38
CA VAL A 19 -51.20 35.07 -6.96
C VAL A 19 -50.19 35.96 -6.27
N GLY A 20 -50.65 37.10 -5.78
CA GLY A 20 -49.82 38.09 -5.09
C GLY A 20 -49.45 37.61 -3.68
N GLY A 21 -48.37 36.84 -3.57
CA GLY A 21 -47.64 36.71 -2.32
C GLY A 21 -46.64 37.86 -2.18
N ILE A 22 -46.59 38.51 -1.02
CA ILE A 22 -45.48 39.40 -0.67
C ILE A 22 -44.28 38.49 -0.39
N SER A 23 -43.58 38.09 -1.46
CA SER A 23 -42.27 37.47 -1.33
C SER A 23 -41.31 38.54 -0.85
N SER A 24 -40.92 38.48 0.42
CA SER A 24 -39.67 39.11 0.84
C SER A 24 -38.57 38.49 -0.01
N VAL A 25 -38.07 39.25 -0.98
CA VAL A 25 -36.88 38.89 -1.74
C VAL A 25 -35.74 38.89 -0.73
N ALA A 26 -35.44 37.72 -0.18
CA ALA A 26 -34.23 37.51 0.59
C ALA A 26 -33.07 37.93 -0.31
N ALA A 27 -32.20 38.82 0.19
CA ALA A 27 -31.00 39.20 -0.54
C ALA A 27 -30.24 37.91 -0.88
N ALA A 28 -29.80 37.79 -2.13
CA ALA A 28 -28.92 36.69 -2.51
C ALA A 28 -27.64 36.80 -1.69
N ALA A 29 -27.23 35.72 -1.03
CA ALA A 29 -26.00 35.72 -0.26
C ALA A 29 -24.78 35.92 -1.17
N ASP A 30 -23.80 36.68 -0.70
CA ASP A 30 -22.55 36.93 -1.42
C ASP A 30 -21.64 35.70 -1.40
N VAL A 31 -21.79 34.86 -0.37
CA VAL A 31 -21.00 33.63 -0.16
C VAL A 31 -21.81 32.62 0.67
N GLU A 32 -21.51 31.33 0.56
CA GLU A 32 -22.00 30.30 1.49
C GLU A 32 -21.14 30.20 2.76
N GLN A 33 -21.70 29.67 3.84
CA GLN A 33 -20.95 29.29 5.03
C GLN A 33 -19.79 28.33 4.66
N TRP A 34 -18.58 28.61 5.16
CA TRP A 34 -17.33 27.93 4.78
C TRP A 34 -16.92 28.02 3.30
N GLY A 35 -17.60 28.82 2.49
CA GLY A 35 -17.13 29.24 1.17
C GLY A 35 -15.91 30.18 1.26
N VAL A 36 -15.55 30.82 0.14
CA VAL A 36 -14.50 31.85 0.09
C VAL A 36 -15.13 33.17 -0.31
N TRP A 37 -15.23 34.10 0.64
CA TRP A 37 -15.48 35.50 0.35
C TRP A 37 -14.16 36.17 -0.01
N GLU A 38 -14.18 37.05 -1.01
CA GLU A 38 -13.01 37.82 -1.44
C GLU A 38 -13.39 39.28 -1.69
N THR A 39 -12.54 40.20 -1.25
CA THR A 39 -12.55 41.59 -1.71
C THR A 39 -11.24 41.92 -2.42
N ALA A 40 -11.35 42.73 -3.47
CA ALA A 40 -10.23 43.19 -4.28
C ALA A 40 -10.08 44.71 -4.17
N LEU A 41 -8.84 45.18 -4.01
CA LEU A 41 -8.48 46.57 -3.81
C LEU A 41 -7.43 46.97 -4.84
N GLU A 42 -7.57 48.16 -5.43
CA GLU A 42 -6.51 48.77 -6.22
C GLU A 42 -5.54 49.50 -5.28
N GLY A 43 -4.25 49.27 -5.48
CA GLY A 43 -3.18 49.85 -4.69
C GLY A 43 -1.92 50.16 -5.52
N PRO A 44 -0.78 50.41 -4.86
CA PRO A 44 0.43 50.85 -5.55
C PRO A 44 1.02 49.78 -6.47
N ARG A 45 1.73 50.25 -7.49
CA ARG A 45 2.46 49.44 -8.47
C ARG A 45 3.98 49.67 -8.41
N ASP A 46 4.41 50.67 -7.65
CA ASP A 46 5.80 51.07 -7.46
C ASP A 46 6.56 50.16 -6.47
N GLY A 47 7.88 50.09 -6.65
CA GLY A 47 8.79 49.37 -5.75
C GLY A 47 8.64 47.84 -5.80
N ASN A 48 8.44 47.23 -4.63
CA ASN A 48 8.12 45.82 -4.51
C ASN A 48 6.96 45.62 -3.51
N PRO A 49 5.70 45.65 -3.97
CA PRO A 49 4.51 45.45 -3.16
C PRO A 49 4.57 44.29 -2.16
N TYR A 50 5.24 43.19 -2.51
CA TYR A 50 5.39 42.01 -1.66
C TYR A 50 6.24 42.26 -0.40
N LEU A 51 7.20 43.18 -0.47
CA LEU A 51 8.07 43.55 0.65
C LEU A 51 7.59 44.79 1.40
N THR A 52 6.97 45.74 0.70
CA THR A 52 6.78 47.11 1.23
C THR A 52 5.34 47.43 1.62
N VAL A 53 4.36 46.60 1.28
CA VAL A 53 2.94 46.88 1.57
C VAL A 53 2.37 45.85 2.53
N GLU A 54 1.98 46.35 3.71
CA GLU A 54 1.18 45.60 4.67
C GLU A 54 -0.29 45.74 4.29
N CYS A 55 -1.03 44.64 4.25
CA CYS A 55 -2.47 44.65 3.98
C CYS A 55 -3.15 43.57 4.81
N SER A 56 -4.25 43.92 5.48
CA SER A 56 -5.12 42.98 6.20
C SER A 56 -6.53 43.57 6.32
N ALA A 57 -7.48 42.78 6.81
CA ALA A 57 -8.77 43.28 7.29
C ALA A 57 -9.10 42.73 8.67
N VAL A 58 -9.82 43.54 9.44
CA VAL A 58 -10.59 43.09 10.59
C VAL A 58 -11.98 42.71 10.09
N ILE A 59 -12.40 41.46 10.29
CA ILE A 59 -13.69 40.93 9.83
C ILE A 59 -14.50 40.45 11.04
N GLU A 60 -15.75 40.90 11.16
CA GLU A 60 -16.54 40.84 12.40
C GLU A 60 -18.01 40.46 12.16
N GLN A 61 -18.54 39.62 13.05
CA GLN A 61 -19.98 39.33 13.21
C GLN A 61 -20.29 39.13 14.70
N GLY A 62 -21.09 40.03 15.28
CA GLY A 62 -21.39 40.01 16.71
C GLY A 62 -20.11 40.16 17.55
N GLU A 63 -19.83 39.17 18.40
CA GLU A 63 -18.59 39.09 19.19
C GLU A 63 -17.42 38.42 18.44
N GLN A 64 -17.67 37.77 17.30
CA GLN A 64 -16.62 37.14 16.50
C GLN A 64 -15.79 38.21 15.78
N ARG A 65 -14.46 38.10 15.88
CA ARG A 65 -13.50 39.05 15.30
C ARG A 65 -12.26 38.33 14.79
N PHE A 66 -11.98 38.48 13.50
CA PHE A 66 -10.81 37.90 12.83
C PHE A 66 -9.90 39.01 12.30
N THR A 67 -8.58 38.83 12.42
CA THR A 67 -7.61 39.60 11.63
C THR A 67 -7.14 38.72 10.49
N VAL A 68 -7.49 39.11 9.27
CA VAL A 68 -7.30 38.31 8.06
C VAL A 68 -6.23 38.97 7.20
N PRO A 69 -5.11 38.29 6.89
CA PRO A 69 -4.05 38.87 6.06
C PRO A 69 -4.50 39.03 4.60
N GLY A 70 -4.09 40.14 4.00
CA GLY A 70 -4.22 40.39 2.57
C GLY A 70 -2.92 40.08 1.82
N PHE A 71 -3.00 40.01 0.50
CA PHE A 71 -1.87 39.71 -0.37
C PHE A 71 -1.89 40.52 -1.66
N TYR A 72 -0.71 40.77 -2.23
CA TYR A 72 -0.56 41.32 -3.58
C TYR A 72 -0.77 40.22 -4.64
N ASP A 73 -1.50 40.53 -5.72
CA ASP A 73 -1.86 39.59 -6.77
C ASP A 73 -1.41 40.06 -8.18
N GLY A 74 -0.43 40.98 -8.25
CA GLY A 74 0.06 41.54 -9.51
C GLY A 74 -0.77 42.73 -10.03
N GLU A 75 -0.21 43.50 -10.96
CA GLU A 75 -0.87 44.62 -11.65
C GLU A 75 -1.53 45.69 -10.75
N GLY A 76 -1.10 45.80 -9.49
CA GLY A 76 -1.67 46.73 -8.51
C GLY A 76 -2.91 46.21 -7.78
N ALA A 77 -3.31 44.94 -8.03
CA ALA A 77 -4.38 44.28 -7.31
C ALA A 77 -3.90 43.73 -5.96
N TYR A 78 -4.66 44.01 -4.91
CA TYR A 78 -4.54 43.41 -3.59
C TYR A 78 -5.83 42.68 -3.25
N ARG A 79 -5.74 41.54 -2.59
CA ARG A 79 -6.91 40.71 -2.24
C ARG A 79 -6.88 40.33 -0.77
N ILE A 80 -8.07 40.15 -0.20
CA ILE A 80 -8.29 39.62 1.15
C ILE A 80 -9.35 38.54 1.02
N ARG A 81 -9.07 37.34 1.53
CA ARG A 81 -9.97 36.17 1.46
C ARG A 81 -10.36 35.68 2.85
N PHE A 82 -11.63 35.39 3.04
CA PHE A 82 -12.16 34.90 4.32
C PHE A 82 -13.17 33.77 4.12
N SER A 83 -13.13 32.79 5.01
CA SER A 83 -14.06 31.66 5.05
C SER A 83 -14.98 31.78 6.27
N PRO A 84 -16.21 32.31 6.10
CA PRO A 84 -17.06 32.66 7.22
C PRO A 84 -17.56 31.40 7.95
N PRO A 85 -17.37 31.30 9.28
CA PRO A 85 -17.79 30.12 10.04
C PRO A 85 -19.30 30.06 10.30
N THR A 86 -20.02 31.18 10.18
CA THR A 86 -21.45 31.33 10.51
C THR A 86 -22.19 32.21 9.50
N GLN A 87 -23.50 31.94 9.35
CA GLN A 87 -24.41 32.59 8.40
C GLN A 87 -24.81 34.01 8.85
N GLY A 88 -25.42 34.78 7.94
CA GLY A 88 -25.90 36.15 8.17
C GLY A 88 -24.88 37.23 7.80
N SER A 89 -25.16 38.46 8.22
CA SER A 89 -24.37 39.64 7.85
C SER A 89 -23.02 39.69 8.57
N TRP A 90 -21.98 40.05 7.82
CA TRP A 90 -20.61 40.30 8.30
C TRP A 90 -20.14 41.68 7.88
N ARG A 91 -19.25 42.29 8.67
CA ARG A 91 -18.57 43.57 8.35
C ARG A 91 -17.07 43.35 8.21
N PHE A 92 -16.44 44.09 7.29
CA PHE A 92 -14.98 44.20 7.22
C PHE A 92 -14.49 45.65 7.33
N GLU A 93 -13.29 45.83 7.87
CA GLU A 93 -12.49 47.07 7.80
C GLU A 93 -11.04 46.73 7.44
N THR A 94 -10.50 47.31 6.36
CA THR A 94 -9.12 47.08 5.94
C THR A 94 -8.10 47.90 6.72
N ARG A 95 -6.88 47.37 6.86
CA ARG A 95 -5.73 48.00 7.50
C ARG A 95 -4.52 47.86 6.59
N SER A 96 -3.82 48.96 6.37
CA SER A 96 -2.61 48.99 5.56
C SER A 96 -1.70 50.16 5.93
N ASN A 97 -0.41 50.00 5.66
CA ASN A 97 0.56 51.10 5.66
C ASN A 97 0.43 52.02 4.42
N ARG A 98 -0.49 51.71 3.48
CA ARG A 98 -0.83 52.51 2.30
C ARG A 98 -2.22 53.15 2.45
N PRO A 99 -2.36 54.50 2.41
CA PRO A 99 -3.65 55.19 2.55
C PRO A 99 -4.73 54.73 1.57
N GLU A 100 -4.34 54.36 0.35
CA GLU A 100 -5.23 53.87 -0.70
C GLU A 100 -5.87 52.51 -0.37
N LEU A 101 -5.23 51.69 0.47
CA LEU A 101 -5.70 50.36 0.89
C LEU A 101 -6.30 50.34 2.30
N SER A 102 -6.04 51.34 3.15
CA SER A 102 -6.42 51.35 4.57
C SER A 102 -7.79 52.00 4.81
N GLY A 103 -8.52 51.54 5.84
CA GLY A 103 -9.81 52.11 6.25
C GLY A 103 -10.95 51.89 5.26
N ARG A 104 -10.84 50.92 4.34
CA ARG A 104 -11.94 50.53 3.45
C ARG A 104 -12.89 49.64 4.25
N GLN A 105 -14.18 49.98 4.23
CA GLN A 105 -15.20 49.28 5.01
C GLN A 105 -16.33 48.79 4.10
N GLY A 106 -16.99 47.71 4.51
CA GLY A 106 -18.17 47.18 3.84
C GLY A 106 -18.80 46.03 4.61
N THR A 107 -19.88 45.50 4.05
CA THR A 107 -20.61 44.33 4.58
C THR A 107 -20.82 43.29 3.49
N PHE A 108 -21.02 42.03 3.89
CA PHE A 108 -21.39 40.93 3.00
C PHE A 108 -22.31 39.94 3.73
N GLU A 109 -23.19 39.27 3.00
CA GLU A 109 -24.16 38.30 3.52
C GLU A 109 -23.71 36.86 3.28
N VAL A 110 -23.77 36.04 4.34
CA VAL A 110 -23.38 34.63 4.32
C VAL A 110 -24.61 33.73 4.36
N GLY A 111 -24.81 32.96 3.30
CA GLY A 111 -25.90 32.00 3.15
C GLY A 111 -25.61 30.62 3.74
N PRO A 112 -26.59 29.71 3.76
CA PRO A 112 -26.38 28.32 4.17
C PRO A 112 -25.39 27.61 3.23
N PRO A 113 -24.69 26.56 3.71
CA PRO A 113 -23.80 25.76 2.89
C PRO A 113 -24.59 25.00 1.81
N THR A 114 -23.98 24.86 0.64
CA THR A 114 -24.50 24.05 -0.47
C THR A 114 -24.45 22.54 -0.13
N PRO A 115 -25.27 21.69 -0.77
CA PRO A 115 -25.24 20.24 -0.54
C PRO A 115 -23.83 19.65 -0.79
N GLY A 116 -23.28 18.95 0.21
CA GLY A 116 -21.92 18.41 0.18
C GLY A 116 -20.83 19.35 0.74
N ASN A 117 -21.16 20.62 1.04
CA ASN A 117 -20.29 21.49 1.81
C ASN A 117 -20.45 21.22 3.31
N HIS A 118 -19.62 20.32 3.84
CA HIS A 118 -19.55 19.98 5.26
C HIS A 118 -18.66 20.96 6.09
N GLY A 119 -18.03 21.94 5.43
CA GLY A 119 -17.00 22.78 6.04
C GLY A 119 -15.66 22.05 6.22
N PRO A 120 -14.68 22.66 6.92
CA PRO A 120 -13.34 22.09 7.07
C PRO A 120 -13.27 20.91 8.03
N VAL A 121 -12.36 19.97 7.76
CA VAL A 121 -12.00 18.87 8.69
C VAL A 121 -11.22 19.41 9.90
N ARG A 122 -11.51 18.86 11.09
CA ARG A 122 -10.88 19.20 12.38
C ARG A 122 -10.68 17.94 13.26
N PRO A 123 -9.73 17.94 14.22
CA PRO A 123 -9.62 16.89 15.22
C PRO A 123 -10.84 16.84 16.14
N TYR A 124 -11.25 15.64 16.52
CA TYR A 124 -12.42 15.35 17.34
C TYR A 124 -12.14 14.19 18.30
N LYS A 125 -12.68 14.24 19.54
CA LYS A 125 -12.48 13.20 20.59
C LYS A 125 -11.03 12.67 20.66
N THR A 126 -10.05 13.57 20.67
CA THR A 126 -8.59 13.27 20.70
C THR A 126 -8.03 12.59 19.44
N PHE A 127 -8.61 11.49 18.96
CA PHE A 127 -8.03 10.65 17.89
C PHE A 127 -8.75 10.69 16.54
N TYR A 128 -9.94 11.29 16.50
CA TYR A 128 -10.84 11.21 15.37
C TYR A 128 -10.87 12.51 14.56
N LEU A 129 -11.51 12.47 13.40
CA LEU A 129 -11.69 13.63 12.52
C LEU A 129 -13.18 13.82 12.22
N ARG A 130 -13.61 15.08 12.22
CA ARG A 130 -14.96 15.49 11.79
C ARG A 130 -14.89 16.70 10.90
N TYR A 131 -15.86 16.85 10.02
CA TYR A 131 -16.15 18.11 9.35
C TYR A 131 -16.81 19.12 10.31
N ALA A 132 -16.91 20.38 9.90
CA ALA A 132 -17.41 21.47 10.74
C ALA A 132 -18.94 21.43 10.97
N ASP A 133 -19.70 20.77 10.09
CA ASP A 133 -21.12 20.45 10.29
C ASP A 133 -21.35 19.33 11.33
N GLY A 134 -20.30 18.64 11.75
CA GLY A 134 -20.33 17.53 12.70
C GLY A 134 -20.36 16.14 12.07
N ALA A 135 -20.33 16.00 10.74
CA ALA A 135 -20.21 14.72 10.06
C ALA A 135 -18.84 14.06 10.30
N ALA A 136 -18.81 12.73 10.40
CA ALA A 136 -17.59 11.97 10.58
C ALA A 136 -16.71 12.02 9.32
N TYR A 137 -15.39 12.18 9.50
CA TYR A 137 -14.42 12.12 8.40
C TYR A 137 -13.48 10.93 8.58
N HIS A 138 -13.72 9.86 7.83
CA HIS A 138 -12.76 8.76 7.69
C HIS A 138 -11.85 9.04 6.50
N GLN A 139 -10.58 9.35 6.78
CA GLN A 139 -9.59 9.67 5.75
C GLN A 139 -9.14 8.40 5.00
N PHE A 140 -9.15 8.50 3.67
CA PHE A 140 -8.57 7.56 2.71
C PHE A 140 -7.73 8.37 1.72
N GLY A 141 -6.42 8.43 1.95
CA GLY A 141 -5.53 9.34 1.20
C GLY A 141 -4.87 8.71 0.00
N THR A 142 -4.32 9.55 -0.88
CA THR A 142 -3.34 9.15 -1.91
C THR A 142 -2.21 10.17 -2.02
N THR A 143 -1.08 9.75 -2.60
CA THR A 143 0.12 10.58 -2.77
C THR A 143 0.40 10.81 -4.25
N CYS A 144 0.61 12.07 -4.62
CA CYS A 144 0.79 12.47 -6.02
C CYS A 144 1.60 13.79 -6.07
N TYR A 145 2.87 13.74 -5.70
CA TYR A 145 3.60 14.91 -5.21
C TYR A 145 3.67 16.12 -6.15
N ALA A 146 3.79 15.89 -7.46
CA ALA A 146 4.15 16.93 -8.42
C ALA A 146 3.12 17.12 -9.54
N TRP A 147 1.86 16.69 -9.35
CA TRP A 147 0.84 16.68 -10.39
C TRP A 147 0.57 18.07 -10.98
N ILE A 148 0.40 19.09 -10.13
CA ILE A 148 0.15 20.49 -10.55
C ILE A 148 1.30 21.11 -11.38
N HIS A 149 2.47 20.47 -11.39
CA HIS A 149 3.70 20.89 -12.09
C HIS A 149 3.95 20.12 -13.39
N GLN A 150 3.03 19.23 -13.78
CA GLN A 150 3.03 18.55 -15.07
C GLN A 150 2.30 19.38 -16.13
N THR A 151 2.24 18.91 -17.38
CA THR A 151 1.45 19.58 -18.42
C THR A 151 -0.02 19.66 -18.05
N ARG A 152 -0.75 20.62 -18.65
CA ARG A 152 -2.18 20.81 -18.37
C ARG A 152 -2.99 19.53 -18.61
N GLU A 153 -2.69 18.77 -19.65
CA GLU A 153 -3.38 17.53 -20.03
C GLU A 153 -3.22 16.45 -18.96
N LEU A 154 -2.01 16.26 -18.43
CA LEU A 154 -1.73 15.25 -17.40
C LEU A 154 -2.39 15.62 -16.07
N GLN A 155 -2.51 16.92 -15.77
CA GLN A 155 -3.30 17.40 -14.63
C GLN A 155 -4.80 17.11 -14.78
N GLU A 156 -5.41 17.37 -15.94
CA GLU A 156 -6.83 17.02 -16.16
C GLU A 156 -7.05 15.50 -16.11
N GLN A 157 -6.11 14.70 -16.61
CA GLN A 157 -6.15 13.24 -16.48
C GLN A 157 -6.08 12.79 -15.02
N THR A 158 -5.23 13.44 -14.22
CA THR A 158 -5.12 13.18 -12.77
C THR A 158 -6.45 13.47 -12.06
N LEU A 159 -7.08 14.61 -12.34
CA LEU A 159 -8.39 14.95 -11.78
C LEU A 159 -9.49 13.96 -12.20
N LYS A 160 -9.48 13.52 -13.47
CA LYS A 160 -10.41 12.49 -13.95
C LYS A 160 -10.22 11.15 -13.23
N THR A 161 -8.99 10.73 -12.98
CA THR A 161 -8.69 9.53 -12.20
C THR A 161 -9.15 9.68 -10.75
N LEU A 162 -8.83 10.82 -10.11
CA LEU A 162 -9.25 11.13 -8.74
C LEU A 162 -10.78 11.08 -8.56
N ALA A 163 -11.53 11.65 -9.50
CA ALA A 163 -13.00 11.65 -9.51
C ALA A 163 -13.64 10.26 -9.55
N THR A 164 -12.87 9.22 -9.92
CA THR A 164 -13.31 7.81 -9.91
C THR A 164 -12.56 6.94 -8.89
N SER A 165 -11.67 7.56 -8.11
CA SER A 165 -10.85 6.91 -7.09
C SER A 165 -11.57 6.92 -5.72
N PRO A 166 -11.17 6.09 -4.75
CA PRO A 166 -11.78 6.11 -3.42
C PRO A 166 -11.31 7.30 -2.56
N PHE A 167 -10.32 8.07 -3.01
CA PHE A 167 -9.54 8.95 -2.14
C PHE A 167 -10.26 10.26 -1.82
N ASN A 168 -10.21 10.69 -0.56
CA ASN A 168 -10.76 11.96 -0.06
C ASN A 168 -9.68 12.88 0.56
N LYS A 169 -8.39 12.55 0.38
CA LYS A 169 -7.26 13.44 0.62
C LYS A 169 -6.14 13.15 -0.38
N ILE A 170 -5.45 14.18 -0.86
CA ILE A 170 -4.26 14.04 -1.73
C ILE A 170 -3.08 14.86 -1.22
N ARG A 171 -1.91 14.24 -1.12
CA ARG A 171 -0.64 14.90 -0.79
C ARG A 171 0.08 15.40 -2.03
N PHE A 172 0.34 16.71 -2.10
CA PHE A 172 1.10 17.32 -3.19
C PHE A 172 1.88 18.56 -2.76
N CYS A 173 2.92 18.89 -3.53
CA CYS A 173 3.92 19.90 -3.21
C CYS A 173 3.58 21.27 -3.81
N VAL A 174 3.68 22.31 -2.99
CA VAL A 174 3.58 23.72 -3.43
C VAL A 174 4.82 24.12 -4.25
N PHE A 175 5.98 23.53 -3.98
CA PHE A 175 7.15 23.65 -4.86
C PHE A 175 7.21 22.49 -5.87
N PRO A 176 7.83 22.70 -7.04
CA PRO A 176 8.05 21.62 -8.00
C PRO A 176 9.07 20.61 -7.47
N LYS A 177 8.91 19.35 -7.89
CA LYS A 177 9.74 18.21 -7.45
C LYS A 177 10.81 17.88 -8.48
N SER A 178 12.06 17.71 -8.07
CA SER A 178 13.14 17.11 -8.86
C SER A 178 13.60 15.83 -8.18
N TYR A 179 13.39 14.67 -8.81
CA TYR A 179 13.72 13.36 -8.24
C TYR A 179 13.89 12.28 -9.32
N ALA A 180 14.26 11.05 -8.92
CA ALA A 180 14.12 9.90 -9.81
C ALA A 180 12.67 9.80 -10.33
N TYR A 181 12.52 9.54 -11.64
CA TYR A 181 11.23 9.52 -12.34
C TYR A 181 10.46 10.87 -12.37
N ASN A 182 11.12 11.99 -12.05
CA ASN A 182 10.56 13.35 -12.21
C ASN A 182 11.66 14.37 -12.53
N GLN A 183 11.87 14.63 -13.82
CA GLN A 183 12.94 15.49 -14.34
C GLN A 183 12.46 16.60 -15.29
N ASN A 184 11.15 16.70 -15.55
CA ASN A 184 10.57 17.77 -16.36
C ASN A 184 10.71 19.15 -15.68
N GLU A 185 10.80 20.20 -16.49
CA GLU A 185 10.64 21.58 -16.00
C GLU A 185 9.14 21.93 -15.95
N PRO A 186 8.65 22.54 -14.86
CA PRO A 186 7.31 23.11 -14.77
C PRO A 186 7.06 24.25 -15.79
N GLU A 187 5.80 24.42 -16.20
CA GLU A 187 5.36 25.57 -17.00
C GLU A 187 5.30 26.87 -16.18
N LEU A 188 5.01 26.77 -14.88
CA LEU A 188 4.84 27.89 -13.95
C LEU A 188 5.70 27.67 -12.69
N PHE A 189 6.20 28.75 -12.09
CA PHE A 189 7.01 28.70 -10.87
C PHE A 189 6.48 29.68 -9.81
N PRO A 190 6.64 29.41 -8.49
CA PRO A 190 6.04 30.27 -7.46
C PRO A 190 6.64 31.68 -7.35
N PHE A 191 7.80 31.89 -7.97
CA PHE A 191 8.58 33.12 -7.94
C PHE A 191 9.08 33.49 -9.34
N GLN A 192 9.24 34.78 -9.59
CA GLN A 192 9.81 35.31 -10.82
C GLN A 192 11.32 35.04 -10.90
N LYS A 193 11.89 35.02 -12.10
CA LYS A 193 13.35 34.92 -12.30
C LYS A 193 13.98 36.30 -12.44
N LYS A 194 15.15 36.48 -11.82
CA LYS A 194 16.06 37.61 -12.05
C LYS A 194 16.63 37.53 -13.47
N ALA A 195 17.21 38.62 -13.95
CA ALA A 195 17.89 38.66 -15.26
C ALA A 195 18.99 37.59 -15.42
N GLY A 196 19.61 37.12 -14.33
CA GLY A 196 20.59 36.03 -14.31
C GLY A 196 19.99 34.60 -14.31
N GLY A 197 18.67 34.44 -14.36
CA GLY A 197 17.99 33.14 -14.39
C GLY A 197 17.70 32.50 -13.02
N GLU A 198 18.37 32.96 -11.96
CA GLU A 198 18.03 32.62 -10.56
C GLU A 198 16.63 33.12 -10.18
N PHE A 199 15.95 32.43 -9.25
CA PHE A 199 14.69 32.90 -8.71
C PHE A 199 14.86 34.10 -7.76
N ASP A 200 13.89 35.01 -7.83
CA ASP A 200 13.74 36.13 -6.90
C ASP A 200 12.68 35.77 -5.86
N PHE A 201 13.10 35.20 -4.73
CA PHE A 201 12.21 34.82 -3.63
C PHE A 201 11.49 36.01 -2.96
N ASP A 202 11.84 37.24 -3.35
CA ASP A 202 11.13 38.45 -2.96
C ASP A 202 10.10 38.92 -4.03
N ARG A 203 9.85 38.14 -5.08
CA ARG A 203 8.85 38.43 -6.13
C ARG A 203 8.05 37.17 -6.48
N PRO A 204 6.97 36.85 -5.75
CA PRO A 204 6.09 35.75 -6.12
C PRO A 204 5.45 36.00 -7.49
N ASP A 205 5.16 34.92 -8.24
CA ASP A 205 4.48 35.01 -9.54
C ASP A 205 2.97 34.73 -9.40
N PRO A 206 2.08 35.73 -9.52
CA PRO A 206 0.64 35.54 -9.35
C PRO A 206 0.02 34.51 -10.30
N ALA A 207 0.62 34.26 -11.48
CA ALA A 207 0.10 33.25 -12.41
C ALA A 207 0.20 31.84 -11.84
N TYR A 208 1.34 31.51 -11.21
CA TYR A 208 1.51 30.24 -10.51
C TYR A 208 0.52 30.08 -9.36
N TRP A 209 0.40 31.10 -8.51
CA TRP A 209 -0.43 30.99 -7.31
C TRP A 209 -1.92 30.89 -7.65
N ARG A 210 -2.41 31.60 -8.69
CA ARG A 210 -3.78 31.42 -9.21
C ARG A 210 -4.03 30.03 -9.81
N HIS A 211 -3.02 29.42 -10.42
CA HIS A 211 -3.12 28.04 -10.93
C HIS A 211 -3.23 27.02 -9.78
N LEU A 212 -2.40 27.16 -8.74
CA LEU A 212 -2.49 26.36 -7.50
C LEU A 212 -3.87 26.50 -6.84
N GLU A 213 -4.39 27.72 -6.71
CA GLU A 213 -5.75 27.99 -6.20
C GLU A 213 -6.83 27.29 -7.03
N GLY A 214 -6.73 27.35 -8.36
CA GLY A 214 -7.62 26.64 -9.27
C GLY A 214 -7.62 25.13 -9.03
N ARG A 215 -6.45 24.54 -8.77
CA ARG A 215 -6.32 23.10 -8.47
C ARG A 215 -6.80 22.70 -7.08
N ILE A 216 -6.66 23.57 -6.08
CA ILE A 216 -7.28 23.37 -4.75
C ILE A 216 -8.81 23.36 -4.87
N LEU A 217 -9.37 24.26 -5.68
CA LEU A 217 -10.81 24.31 -5.96
C LEU A 217 -11.29 23.13 -6.84
N ASP A 218 -10.45 22.60 -7.74
CA ASP A 218 -10.77 21.36 -8.46
C ASP A 218 -10.90 20.18 -7.48
N LEU A 219 -9.98 20.05 -6.52
CA LEU A 219 -10.05 19.03 -5.47
C LEU A 219 -11.26 19.24 -4.53
N GLU A 220 -11.57 20.49 -4.20
CA GLU A 220 -12.73 20.83 -3.36
C GLU A 220 -14.05 20.38 -4.00
N ARG A 221 -14.19 20.57 -5.32
CA ARG A 221 -15.34 20.08 -6.12
C ARG A 221 -15.45 18.56 -6.17
N LEU A 222 -14.35 17.83 -5.95
CA LEU A 222 -14.33 16.37 -5.89
C LEU A 222 -14.54 15.83 -4.46
N GLY A 223 -14.67 16.68 -3.44
CA GLY A 223 -14.71 16.26 -2.04
C GLY A 223 -13.37 15.73 -1.53
N ILE A 224 -12.27 16.29 -2.04
CA ILE A 224 -10.90 15.87 -1.72
C ILE A 224 -10.16 16.97 -0.95
N GLU A 225 -9.64 16.61 0.22
CA GLU A 225 -8.76 17.47 1.01
C GLU A 225 -7.40 17.63 0.31
N ALA A 226 -6.97 18.89 0.16
CA ALA A 226 -5.70 19.28 -0.42
C ALA A 226 -4.63 19.37 0.69
N ASP A 227 -3.82 18.31 0.84
CA ASP A 227 -2.72 18.26 1.80
C ASP A 227 -1.45 18.86 1.20
N LEU A 228 -1.28 20.16 1.44
CA LEU A 228 -0.27 21.01 0.83
C LEU A 228 1.06 20.85 1.54
N ILE A 229 2.02 20.22 0.86
CA ILE A 229 3.42 20.14 1.28
C ILE A 229 4.10 21.47 0.94
N LEU A 230 4.36 22.27 1.97
CA LEU A 230 4.93 23.62 1.85
C LEU A 230 6.42 23.58 1.49
N TRP A 231 7.21 22.70 2.11
CA TRP A 231 8.63 22.49 1.78
C TRP A 231 8.98 21.01 1.58
N HIS A 232 10.06 20.71 0.85
CA HIS A 232 10.56 19.34 0.67
C HIS A 232 12.03 19.32 0.18
N PRO A 233 12.78 18.22 0.38
CA PRO A 233 14.18 18.10 -0.09
C PRO A 233 14.33 17.88 -1.60
N TYR A 234 13.23 17.64 -2.34
CA TYR A 234 13.24 17.27 -3.76
C TYR A 234 13.42 18.47 -4.70
N ASP A 235 14.48 19.23 -4.54
CA ASP A 235 14.64 20.52 -5.23
C ASP A 235 15.85 20.54 -6.18
N ARG A 236 15.73 21.28 -7.28
CA ARG A 236 16.87 21.70 -8.11
C ARG A 236 16.99 23.21 -8.34
N TRP A 237 15.99 23.97 -7.92
CA TRP A 237 15.76 25.38 -8.26
C TRP A 237 16.13 26.36 -7.14
N GLY A 238 16.33 25.89 -5.90
CA GLY A 238 16.79 26.68 -4.74
C GLY A 238 15.68 27.03 -3.74
N PHE A 239 14.45 26.55 -3.94
CA PHE A 239 13.33 26.76 -3.01
C PHE A 239 13.56 26.12 -1.64
N ALA A 240 14.34 25.04 -1.56
CA ALA A 240 14.73 24.43 -0.29
C ALA A 240 15.73 25.31 0.52
N ASP A 241 16.46 26.18 -0.18
CA ASP A 241 17.61 26.96 0.32
C ASP A 241 17.26 28.43 0.63
N MET A 242 15.97 28.79 0.65
CA MET A 242 15.50 30.11 1.11
C MET A 242 16.01 30.43 2.52
N ASN A 243 16.35 31.70 2.77
CA ASN A 243 16.73 32.16 4.11
C ASN A 243 15.50 32.39 5.01
N ASP A 244 15.73 32.50 6.33
CA ASP A 244 14.67 32.61 7.33
C ASP A 244 13.60 33.66 7.03
N ALA A 245 14.02 34.83 6.53
CA ALA A 245 13.12 35.92 6.24
C ALA A 245 12.33 35.70 4.94
N GLN A 246 12.90 34.95 3.98
CA GLN A 246 12.21 34.52 2.76
C GLN A 246 11.19 33.40 3.06
N ASP A 247 11.56 32.41 3.88
CA ASP A 247 10.61 31.38 4.36
C ASP A 247 9.43 32.01 5.10
N ASP A 248 9.70 32.95 6.01
CA ASP A 248 8.67 33.66 6.79
C ASP A 248 7.72 34.48 5.91
N ARG A 249 8.22 35.09 4.82
CA ARG A 249 7.40 35.81 3.84
C ARG A 249 6.61 34.86 2.94
N TYR A 250 7.24 33.79 2.47
CA TYR A 250 6.59 32.74 1.69
C TYR A 250 5.42 32.12 2.46
N LEU A 251 5.63 31.75 3.73
CA LEU A 251 4.62 31.15 4.58
C LEU A 251 3.42 32.06 4.78
N ARG A 252 3.65 33.35 5.11
CA ARG A 252 2.58 34.34 5.27
C ARG A 252 1.80 34.58 3.99
N TYR A 253 2.47 34.56 2.84
CA TYR A 253 1.84 34.66 1.54
C TYR A 253 0.97 33.43 1.22
N ALA A 254 1.46 32.22 1.51
CA ALA A 254 0.68 30.99 1.39
C ALA A 254 -0.56 31.02 2.30
N ILE A 255 -0.42 31.45 3.56
CA ILE A 255 -1.53 31.62 4.50
C ILE A 255 -2.58 32.61 3.95
N ALA A 256 -2.15 33.81 3.52
CA ALA A 256 -3.04 34.85 3.04
C ALA A 256 -3.81 34.44 1.77
N ARG A 257 -3.18 33.66 0.89
CA ARG A 257 -3.79 33.18 -0.35
C ARG A 257 -4.68 31.96 -0.15
N LEU A 258 -4.23 30.98 0.64
CA LEU A 258 -4.78 29.62 0.61
C LEU A 258 -5.57 29.24 1.87
N SER A 259 -5.40 29.93 3.00
CA SER A 259 -6.10 29.54 4.25
C SER A 259 -7.63 29.63 4.15
N ALA A 260 -8.19 30.41 3.22
CA ALA A 260 -9.63 30.54 3.06
C ALA A 260 -10.30 29.30 2.42
N TYR A 261 -9.59 28.47 1.65
CA TYR A 261 -10.17 27.24 1.07
C TYR A 261 -10.41 26.20 2.17
N ARG A 262 -11.61 25.59 2.21
CA ARG A 262 -12.00 24.77 3.37
C ARG A 262 -11.35 23.40 3.39
N ASN A 263 -10.95 22.89 2.23
CA ASN A 263 -10.29 21.60 2.04
C ASN A 263 -8.76 21.65 2.19
N VAL A 264 -8.17 22.80 2.53
CA VAL A 264 -6.70 22.94 2.67
C VAL A 264 -6.22 22.40 4.01
N TRP A 265 -5.20 21.55 3.95
CA TRP A 265 -4.39 21.10 5.09
C TRP A 265 -2.94 21.53 4.87
N TRP A 266 -2.27 21.91 5.95
CA TRP A 266 -0.86 22.29 5.94
C TRP A 266 0.03 21.11 6.32
N SER A 267 0.78 20.57 5.36
CA SER A 267 1.93 19.72 5.65
C SER A 267 3.17 20.61 5.58
N LEU A 268 3.79 20.94 6.74
CA LEU A 268 4.97 21.81 6.74
C LEU A 268 6.06 21.27 5.81
N ALA A 269 6.35 19.97 5.89
CA ALA A 269 7.22 19.35 4.91
C ALA A 269 6.94 17.87 4.70
N ASN A 270 7.41 17.36 3.57
CA ASN A 270 7.63 15.94 3.34
C ASN A 270 9.12 15.63 3.54
N GLU A 271 9.42 14.60 4.34
CA GLU A 271 10.79 14.23 4.75
C GLU A 271 11.58 15.40 5.35
N PHE A 272 10.99 16.10 6.35
CA PHE A 272 11.54 17.36 6.89
C PHE A 272 13.01 17.27 7.35
N ASP A 273 13.42 16.12 7.92
CA ASP A 273 14.78 15.91 8.44
C ASP A 273 15.83 15.69 7.34
N PHE A 274 15.41 15.60 6.08
CA PHE A 274 16.32 15.56 4.93
C PHE A 274 16.71 16.96 4.43
N MET A 275 16.04 18.01 4.93
CA MET A 275 16.39 19.42 4.70
C MET A 275 17.30 20.02 5.78
N THR A 276 17.77 19.22 6.74
CA THR A 276 18.73 19.61 7.78
C THR A 276 20.17 19.56 7.25
N ASP A 277 21.09 20.31 7.87
CA ASP A 277 22.48 20.43 7.43
C ASP A 277 23.18 19.09 7.15
N ARG A 278 23.67 18.91 5.93
CA ARG A 278 24.32 17.68 5.45
C ARG A 278 25.51 17.97 4.53
N PRO A 279 26.38 16.98 4.26
CA PRO A 279 27.55 17.15 3.40
C PRO A 279 27.21 17.67 1.99
N LYS A 280 28.20 18.36 1.39
CA LYS A 280 28.16 18.93 0.04
C LYS A 280 27.50 17.97 -0.97
N GLY A 281 26.31 18.35 -1.45
CA GLY A 281 25.49 17.55 -2.38
C GLY A 281 24.07 17.26 -1.92
N HIS A 282 23.74 17.50 -0.64
CA HIS A 282 22.37 17.61 -0.15
C HIS A 282 21.97 19.10 -0.09
N ARG A 283 20.66 19.40 -0.19
CA ARG A 283 20.10 20.77 -0.25
C ARG A 283 19.17 21.01 0.94
N GLY A 284 19.09 22.24 1.42
CA GLY A 284 18.38 22.62 2.64
C GLY A 284 19.31 22.92 3.81
N ASN A 285 18.92 23.93 4.60
CA ASN A 285 19.59 24.47 5.78
C ASN A 285 18.68 24.50 7.03
N LYS A 286 17.47 23.93 6.95
CA LYS A 286 16.38 24.16 7.91
C LYS A 286 16.51 23.24 9.12
N GLN A 287 16.53 23.83 10.31
CA GLN A 287 16.76 23.17 11.58
C GLN A 287 15.44 22.86 12.30
N MET A 288 15.50 22.07 13.39
CA MET A 288 14.31 21.77 14.20
C MET A 288 13.59 23.03 14.73
N GLY A 289 14.35 24.07 15.08
CA GLY A 289 13.81 25.36 15.52
C GLY A 289 13.03 26.12 14.44
N ASP A 290 13.32 25.88 13.16
CA ASP A 290 12.61 26.51 12.05
C ASP A 290 11.25 25.87 11.85
N TRP A 291 11.15 24.54 11.97
CA TRP A 291 9.88 23.83 11.94
C TRP A 291 8.96 24.25 13.11
N ASP A 292 9.52 24.46 14.31
CA ASP A 292 8.80 25.05 15.44
C ASP A 292 8.30 26.47 15.12
N ARG A 293 9.16 27.34 14.56
CA ARG A 293 8.82 28.69 14.11
C ARG A 293 7.70 28.70 13.07
N PHE A 294 7.78 27.87 12.03
CA PHE A 294 6.76 27.80 10.98
C PHE A 294 5.40 27.33 11.52
N PHE A 295 5.40 26.35 12.43
CA PHE A 295 4.17 25.94 13.12
C PHE A 295 3.58 27.08 13.98
N GLN A 296 4.40 27.85 14.67
CA GLN A 296 3.94 28.99 15.49
C GLN A 296 3.35 30.11 14.62
N ILE A 297 3.94 30.37 13.45
CA ILE A 297 3.38 31.30 12.45
C ILE A 297 2.04 30.78 11.96
N LEU A 298 1.94 29.53 11.50
CA LEU A 298 0.65 28.93 11.08
C LEU A 298 -0.41 28.99 12.19
N ALA A 299 -0.06 28.59 13.41
CA ALA A 299 -1.00 28.55 14.54
C ALA A 299 -1.49 29.93 14.99
N LYS A 300 -0.74 31.00 14.69
CA LYS A 300 -1.06 32.39 15.04
C LYS A 300 -1.73 33.16 13.89
N GLU A 301 -1.32 32.91 12.65
CA GLU A 301 -1.59 33.77 11.50
C GLU A 301 -2.56 33.15 10.47
N ASP A 302 -2.90 31.86 10.57
CA ASP A 302 -4.06 31.26 9.87
C ASP A 302 -5.35 31.54 10.67
N PRO A 303 -6.23 32.47 10.24
CA PRO A 303 -7.43 32.84 10.97
C PRO A 303 -8.54 31.78 10.89
N HIS A 304 -8.39 30.78 10.01
CA HIS A 304 -9.38 29.72 9.77
C HIS A 304 -9.05 28.43 10.55
N GLY A 305 -7.81 28.32 11.06
CA GLY A 305 -7.36 27.23 11.91
C GLY A 305 -7.34 25.88 11.20
N ARG A 306 -6.80 25.81 9.98
CA ARG A 306 -6.74 24.58 9.19
C ARG A 306 -5.87 23.51 9.85
N MET A 307 -6.09 22.27 9.43
CA MET A 307 -5.27 21.12 9.81
C MET A 307 -3.79 21.39 9.53
N ARG A 308 -2.90 21.02 10.46
CA ARG A 308 -1.46 21.25 10.34
C ARG A 308 -0.64 20.12 10.94
N GLY A 309 0.26 19.58 10.14
CA GLY A 309 1.17 18.47 10.45
C GLY A 309 2.52 18.64 9.74
N ILE A 310 3.40 17.65 9.91
CA ILE A 310 4.73 17.60 9.29
C ILE A 310 5.11 16.13 9.13
N HIS A 311 5.72 15.74 8.01
CA HIS A 311 6.01 14.33 7.71
C HIS A 311 7.50 14.03 7.82
N ASN A 312 7.84 13.05 8.66
CA ASN A 312 9.21 12.58 8.86
C ASN A 312 9.79 11.91 7.61
N GLY A 313 11.11 11.87 7.55
CA GLY A 313 11.92 10.90 6.82
C GLY A 313 12.42 9.84 7.79
N ARG A 314 13.59 10.08 8.39
CA ARG A 314 14.19 9.19 9.41
C ARG A 314 13.97 9.67 10.83
N VAL A 315 14.01 10.98 11.05
CA VAL A 315 13.86 11.59 12.38
C VAL A 315 12.42 11.99 12.60
N TRP A 316 11.84 11.57 13.72
CA TRP A 316 10.47 11.91 14.08
C TRP A 316 10.39 13.31 14.67
N TYR A 317 9.36 14.07 14.30
CA TYR A 317 9.04 15.34 14.92
C TYR A 317 8.22 15.09 16.20
N ASP A 318 8.31 16.00 17.18
CA ASP A 318 7.49 15.92 18.39
C ASP A 318 6.04 16.36 18.10
N HIS A 319 5.22 15.39 17.69
CA HIS A 319 3.80 15.63 17.41
C HIS A 319 2.97 15.96 18.65
N THR A 320 3.49 15.84 19.89
CA THR A 320 2.74 16.20 21.10
C THR A 320 2.51 17.71 21.20
N LYS A 321 3.45 18.53 20.69
CA LYS A 321 3.43 20.01 20.71
C LYS A 321 2.07 20.59 20.32
N GLY A 322 1.57 21.53 21.13
CA GLY A 322 0.18 22.03 21.07
C GLY A 322 -0.23 22.69 19.74
N TRP A 323 0.73 23.10 18.90
CA TRP A 323 0.46 23.64 17.56
C TRP A 323 0.21 22.57 16.49
N VAL A 324 0.57 21.31 16.71
CA VAL A 324 0.34 20.19 15.77
C VAL A 324 -1.10 19.67 15.94
N THR A 325 -1.87 19.51 14.86
CA THR A 325 -3.25 18.98 14.95
C THR A 325 -3.33 17.46 14.85
N HIS A 326 -2.40 16.82 14.14
CA HIS A 326 -2.34 15.38 13.90
C HIS A 326 -0.89 14.91 13.67
N ALA A 327 -0.62 13.64 13.92
CA ALA A 327 0.64 13.01 13.52
C ALA A 327 0.53 12.58 12.04
N SER A 328 1.40 13.13 11.18
CA SER A 328 1.54 12.79 9.76
C SER A 328 2.85 12.01 9.63
N VAL A 329 2.79 10.70 9.38
CA VAL A 329 3.95 9.80 9.58
C VAL A 329 4.34 9.02 8.33
N GLN A 330 5.65 8.92 8.10
CA GLN A 330 6.26 7.94 7.20
C GLN A 330 6.66 6.72 8.04
N SER A 331 5.88 5.64 7.99
CA SER A 331 6.16 4.40 8.72
C SER A 331 5.52 3.20 8.04
N SER A 332 6.27 2.10 7.95
CA SER A 332 5.76 0.80 7.52
C SER A 332 5.42 -0.15 8.67
N ASN A 333 5.59 0.29 9.93
CA ASN A 333 5.20 -0.46 11.11
C ASN A 333 3.72 -0.19 11.43
N MET A 334 2.81 -1.02 10.91
CA MET A 334 1.37 -0.83 11.14
C MET A 334 0.93 -1.20 12.56
N GLU A 335 1.64 -2.14 13.21
CA GLU A 335 1.40 -2.57 14.61
C GLU A 335 1.61 -1.41 15.59
N GLY A 336 2.49 -0.46 15.23
CA GLY A 336 2.75 0.75 16.02
C GLY A 336 1.56 1.69 16.18
N GLY A 337 0.46 1.52 15.44
CA GLY A 337 -0.66 2.49 15.41
C GLY A 337 -1.29 2.76 16.78
N VAL A 338 -1.48 1.72 17.60
CA VAL A 338 -2.01 1.84 18.96
C VAL A 338 -1.05 2.62 19.87
N GLU A 339 0.27 2.36 19.75
CA GLU A 339 1.29 3.07 20.51
C GLU A 339 1.46 4.52 20.05
N TYR A 340 1.43 4.80 18.73
CA TYR A 340 1.47 6.17 18.22
C TYR A 340 0.27 6.99 18.69
N ARG A 341 -0.95 6.41 18.73
CA ARG A 341 -2.12 7.04 19.35
C ARG A 341 -1.85 7.32 20.84
N ARG A 342 -1.37 6.33 21.60
CA ARG A 342 -1.03 6.46 23.03
C ARG A 342 0.00 7.57 23.28
N GLN A 343 1.07 7.62 22.48
CA GLN A 343 2.17 8.56 22.58
C GLN A 343 1.77 9.99 22.24
N PHE A 344 1.07 10.20 21.10
CA PHE A 344 0.82 11.54 20.58
C PHE A 344 -0.48 12.18 21.09
N GLN A 345 -1.44 11.38 21.57
CA GLN A 345 -2.77 11.84 22.01
C GLN A 345 -3.48 12.71 20.95
N LYS A 346 -3.35 12.31 19.68
CA LYS A 346 -3.84 13.01 18.48
C LYS A 346 -4.26 12.01 17.39
N PRO A 347 -4.97 12.43 16.33
CA PRO A 347 -5.17 11.59 15.15
C PRO A 347 -3.83 11.20 14.54
N VAL A 348 -3.67 9.93 14.15
CA VAL A 348 -2.45 9.38 13.55
C VAL A 348 -2.75 8.97 12.11
N ILE A 349 -2.02 9.57 11.16
CA ILE A 349 -2.17 9.37 9.73
C ILE A 349 -0.86 8.83 9.17
N TYR A 350 -0.89 7.58 8.73
CA TYR A 350 0.17 6.96 7.94
C TYR A 350 0.14 7.53 6.51
N ASP A 351 0.54 8.79 6.37
CA ASP A 351 0.55 9.50 5.10
C ASP A 351 1.49 8.86 4.06
N GLU A 352 2.53 8.17 4.51
CA GLU A 352 3.31 7.25 3.69
C GLU A 352 3.62 5.95 4.46
N CYS A 353 3.03 4.84 4.02
CA CYS A 353 3.38 3.50 4.50
C CYS A 353 3.98 2.64 3.37
N ARG A 354 4.95 3.20 2.62
CA ARG A 354 5.41 2.67 1.32
C ARG A 354 4.27 2.65 0.29
N TYR A 355 4.56 2.27 -0.95
CA TYR A 355 3.63 2.34 -2.08
C TYR A 355 3.55 1.02 -2.84
N GLU A 356 2.39 0.79 -3.45
CA GLU A 356 2.22 -0.24 -4.48
C GLU A 356 3.09 0.09 -5.70
N GLY A 357 3.69 -0.91 -6.35
CA GLY A 357 4.38 -0.71 -7.63
C GLY A 357 5.60 -1.59 -7.87
N ASN A 358 6.47 -1.14 -8.76
CA ASN A 358 7.61 -1.94 -9.26
C ASN A 358 8.91 -1.13 -9.46
N VAL A 359 9.07 0.01 -8.77
CA VAL A 359 10.38 0.69 -8.75
C VAL A 359 11.41 -0.11 -7.96
N ALA A 360 12.70 0.15 -8.18
CA ALA A 360 13.77 -0.59 -7.50
C ALA A 360 13.92 -0.21 -6.03
N GLN A 361 13.43 0.98 -5.67
CA GLN A 361 13.49 1.56 -4.34
C GLN A 361 12.52 0.85 -3.39
N GLY A 362 13.00 0.51 -2.18
CA GLY A 362 12.20 -0.22 -1.19
C GLY A 362 10.91 0.49 -0.74
N TRP A 363 10.80 1.81 -0.91
CA TRP A 363 9.58 2.54 -0.61
C TRP A 363 8.47 2.40 -1.68
N GLY A 364 8.77 1.92 -2.90
CA GLY A 364 7.82 1.87 -4.03
C GLY A 364 7.76 0.51 -4.72
N ASN A 365 7.64 -0.56 -3.94
CA ASN A 365 7.65 -1.93 -4.47
C ASN A 365 6.80 -2.93 -3.67
N LEU A 366 5.74 -2.45 -3.02
CA LEU A 366 4.71 -3.34 -2.48
C LEU A 366 3.87 -3.94 -3.62
N ASP A 367 3.38 -5.16 -3.41
CA ASP A 367 2.22 -5.64 -4.14
C ASP A 367 0.91 -5.06 -3.58
N ALA A 368 -0.13 -5.12 -4.41
CA ALA A 368 -1.46 -4.61 -4.11
C ALA A 368 -2.10 -5.24 -2.86
N LYS A 369 -1.81 -6.52 -2.59
CA LYS A 369 -2.31 -7.23 -1.40
C LYS A 369 -1.76 -6.60 -0.13
N THR A 370 -0.44 -6.40 -0.08
CA THR A 370 0.24 -5.76 1.05
C THR A 370 -0.22 -4.29 1.23
N MET A 371 -0.45 -3.55 0.15
CA MET A 371 -0.98 -2.18 0.22
C MET A 371 -2.43 -2.17 0.75
N THR A 372 -3.28 -3.10 0.29
CA THR A 372 -4.65 -3.29 0.80
C THR A 372 -4.64 -3.65 2.29
N GLN A 373 -3.81 -4.62 2.70
CA GLN A 373 -3.66 -5.04 4.11
C GLN A 373 -3.36 -3.83 5.01
N ARG A 374 -2.42 -2.96 4.63
CA ARG A 374 -2.04 -1.76 5.41
C ARG A 374 -3.22 -0.83 5.70
N PHE A 375 -4.15 -0.66 4.77
CA PHE A 375 -5.37 0.11 5.00
C PHE A 375 -6.28 -0.52 6.06
N TRP A 376 -6.43 -1.85 6.07
CA TRP A 376 -7.15 -2.57 7.10
C TRP A 376 -6.46 -2.48 8.47
N LEU A 377 -5.14 -2.72 8.54
CA LEU A 377 -4.39 -2.64 9.79
C LEU A 377 -4.43 -1.22 10.39
N GLY A 378 -4.24 -0.19 9.56
CA GLY A 378 -4.36 1.20 9.97
C GLY A 378 -5.76 1.52 10.51
N THR A 379 -6.80 1.21 9.73
CA THR A 379 -8.20 1.46 10.11
C THR A 379 -8.58 0.78 11.42
N LEU A 380 -8.26 -0.51 11.60
CA LEU A 380 -8.59 -1.24 12.83
C LEU A 380 -7.68 -0.88 14.02
N GLY A 381 -6.49 -0.33 13.77
CA GLY A 381 -5.69 0.38 14.77
C GLY A 381 -6.24 1.77 15.13
N GLY A 382 -7.38 2.18 14.56
CA GLY A 382 -7.96 3.52 14.74
C GLY A 382 -7.14 4.64 14.09
N CYS A 383 -6.25 4.31 13.16
CA CYS A 383 -5.41 5.24 12.42
C CYS A 383 -5.96 5.45 11.00
N TYR A 384 -5.40 6.43 10.31
CA TYR A 384 -5.72 6.74 8.92
C TYR A 384 -4.54 6.39 8.00
N VAL A 385 -4.78 6.19 6.69
CA VAL A 385 -3.76 5.68 5.77
C VAL A 385 -3.78 6.40 4.42
N GLY A 386 -2.59 6.80 3.97
CA GLY A 386 -2.30 7.29 2.63
C GLY A 386 -1.79 6.18 1.71
N HIS A 387 -2.42 6.08 0.55
CA HIS A 387 -1.96 5.26 -0.57
C HIS A 387 -0.86 5.99 -1.38
N GLY A 388 -0.11 5.23 -2.17
CA GLY A 388 0.59 5.74 -3.34
C GLY A 388 0.93 4.59 -4.28
N GLU A 389 1.22 4.93 -5.53
CA GLU A 389 1.43 3.97 -6.60
C GLU A 389 2.62 4.36 -7.49
N THR A 390 3.43 3.37 -7.85
CA THR A 390 4.77 3.53 -8.45
C THR A 390 5.03 2.49 -9.56
N TYR A 391 4.02 2.14 -10.36
CA TYR A 391 4.24 1.33 -11.55
C TYR A 391 4.97 2.13 -12.63
N LYS A 392 6.12 1.63 -13.09
CA LYS A 392 6.87 2.21 -14.21
C LYS A 392 6.03 2.22 -15.49
N HIS A 393 5.90 3.40 -16.08
CA HIS A 393 5.28 3.61 -17.40
C HIS A 393 6.37 3.88 -18.46
N PRO A 394 6.18 3.49 -19.74
CA PRO A 394 7.16 3.78 -20.81
C PRO A 394 7.48 5.28 -20.99
N GLU A 395 6.53 6.15 -20.67
CA GLU A 395 6.67 7.62 -20.74
C GLU A 395 7.16 8.24 -19.41
N ASP A 396 7.65 7.43 -18.46
CA ASP A 396 8.08 7.87 -17.12
C ASP A 396 6.94 8.51 -16.28
N ILE A 397 5.68 8.27 -16.63
CA ILE A 397 4.50 8.76 -15.90
C ILE A 397 4.18 7.80 -14.75
N LEU A 398 4.59 8.17 -13.53
CA LEU A 398 4.29 7.43 -12.30
C LEU A 398 3.34 8.24 -11.42
N TRP A 399 2.20 7.66 -11.03
CA TRP A 399 1.17 8.29 -10.21
C TRP A 399 1.74 9.08 -9.02
N TRP A 400 2.52 8.42 -8.17
CA TRP A 400 3.16 8.98 -6.97
C TRP A 400 3.85 10.35 -7.17
N SER A 401 4.40 10.62 -8.36
CA SER A 401 5.01 11.91 -8.70
C SER A 401 4.14 12.73 -9.64
N LYS A 402 3.79 12.19 -10.80
CA LYS A 402 3.22 12.98 -11.92
C LYS A 402 1.69 12.91 -12.00
N GLY A 403 1.06 11.97 -11.30
CA GLY A 403 -0.37 11.68 -11.49
C GLY A 403 -0.62 10.89 -12.77
N GLY A 404 -1.68 11.25 -13.49
CA GLY A 404 -2.19 10.50 -14.63
C GLY A 404 -3.20 9.45 -14.21
N VAL A 405 -2.88 8.17 -14.42
CA VAL A 405 -3.78 7.03 -14.19
C VAL A 405 -3.21 6.11 -13.11
N LEU A 406 -4.11 5.51 -12.33
CA LEU A 406 -3.80 4.43 -11.39
C LEU A 406 -3.87 3.10 -12.15
N HIS A 407 -2.78 2.34 -12.11
CA HIS A 407 -2.63 1.02 -12.73
C HIS A 407 -2.73 -0.12 -11.72
N GLY A 408 -2.69 0.19 -10.43
CA GLY A 408 -2.67 -0.76 -9.34
C GLY A 408 -4.00 -1.40 -9.01
N GLU A 409 -3.92 -2.48 -8.26
CA GLU A 409 -5.09 -3.25 -7.84
C GLU A 409 -5.65 -2.83 -6.48
N SER A 410 -4.83 -2.22 -5.60
CA SER A 410 -5.29 -1.82 -4.27
C SER A 410 -6.31 -0.67 -4.24
N PRO A 411 -6.34 0.35 -5.13
CA PRO A 411 -7.34 1.42 -5.09
C PRO A 411 -8.78 0.90 -5.09
N ARG A 412 -9.08 -0.17 -5.84
CA ARG A 412 -10.40 -0.79 -5.85
C ARG A 412 -10.76 -1.43 -4.49
N ARG A 413 -9.82 -2.11 -3.84
CA ARG A 413 -10.03 -2.77 -2.53
C ARG A 413 -10.08 -1.74 -1.40
N ILE A 414 -9.32 -0.65 -1.51
CA ILE A 414 -9.39 0.50 -0.59
C ILE A 414 -10.76 1.17 -0.68
N GLY A 415 -11.32 1.33 -1.89
CA GLY A 415 -12.70 1.77 -2.07
C GLY A 415 -13.72 0.84 -1.41
N TRP A 416 -13.57 -0.47 -1.57
CA TRP A 416 -14.45 -1.43 -0.91
C TRP A 416 -14.38 -1.38 0.63
N LEU A 417 -13.18 -1.16 1.22
CA LEU A 417 -13.07 -0.89 2.66
C LEU A 417 -13.76 0.41 3.05
N LYS A 418 -13.63 1.49 2.25
CA LYS A 418 -14.33 2.76 2.50
C LYS A 418 -15.85 2.58 2.50
N ASP A 419 -16.38 1.82 1.54
CA ASP A 419 -17.81 1.52 1.46
C ASP A 419 -18.27 0.66 2.66
N LEU A 420 -17.53 -0.39 3.01
CA LEU A 420 -17.80 -1.25 4.17
C LEU A 420 -17.78 -0.48 5.51
N MET A 421 -16.90 0.52 5.63
CA MET A 421 -16.84 1.41 6.80
C MET A 421 -17.92 2.49 6.79
N ALA A 422 -18.50 2.83 5.65
CA ALA A 422 -19.67 3.71 5.55
C ALA A 422 -20.99 2.99 5.95
N GLU A 423 -21.03 1.65 5.85
CA GLU A 423 -22.11 0.82 6.41
C GLU A 423 -21.97 0.55 7.93
N ALA A 424 -20.80 0.80 8.51
CA ALA A 424 -20.54 0.62 9.93
C ALA A 424 -21.09 1.82 10.76
N PRO A 425 -21.14 1.71 12.11
CA PRO A 425 -21.26 2.91 12.94
C PRO A 425 -20.16 3.93 12.59
N PRO A 426 -20.43 5.25 12.73
CA PRO A 426 -19.45 6.28 12.39
C PRO A 426 -18.07 6.01 13.01
N PHE A 427 -17.00 6.26 12.25
CA PHE A 427 -15.64 5.87 12.65
C PHE A 427 -15.20 6.46 14.01
N ASP A 428 -15.77 7.60 14.41
CA ASP A 428 -15.55 8.28 15.69
C ASP A 428 -16.49 7.86 16.83
N GLU A 429 -17.28 6.80 16.61
CA GLU A 429 -17.97 5.99 17.60
C GLU A 429 -17.32 4.59 17.77
N LEU A 430 -16.31 4.25 16.96
CA LEU A 430 -15.62 2.97 17.00
C LEU A 430 -14.29 3.06 17.78
N GLU A 431 -14.10 2.13 18.70
CA GLU A 431 -12.90 2.03 19.54
C GLU A 431 -11.99 0.89 19.07
N PRO A 432 -10.67 1.12 18.89
CA PRO A 432 -9.71 0.05 18.63
C PRO A 432 -9.42 -0.72 19.93
N LEU A 433 -9.93 -1.95 20.02
CA LEU A 433 -9.71 -2.91 21.12
C LEU A 433 -8.53 -3.87 20.83
N GLY A 434 -7.68 -3.50 19.87
CA GLY A 434 -6.47 -4.21 19.48
C GLY A 434 -5.27 -3.95 20.40
N ASN A 435 -4.08 -4.37 19.96
CA ASN A 435 -2.82 -4.11 20.65
C ASN A 435 -1.64 -3.95 19.67
N ASP A 436 -0.47 -3.64 20.24
CA ASP A 436 0.84 -3.53 19.58
C ASP A 436 1.51 -4.89 19.30
N GLN A 437 0.75 -5.99 19.35
CA GLN A 437 1.22 -7.38 19.15
C GLN A 437 0.45 -8.07 18.00
N GLY A 438 -0.07 -7.28 17.05
CA GLY A 438 -0.75 -7.78 15.86
C GLY A 438 -2.22 -8.17 16.04
N ARG A 439 -2.88 -7.78 17.15
CA ARG A 439 -4.34 -7.92 17.30
C ARG A 439 -5.05 -6.68 16.78
N TYR A 440 -5.92 -6.86 15.79
CA TYR A 440 -6.67 -5.79 15.14
C TYR A 440 -8.18 -6.00 15.32
N LEU A 441 -8.79 -5.28 16.24
CA LEU A 441 -10.22 -5.34 16.56
C LEU A 441 -10.75 -3.91 16.71
N LEU A 442 -11.76 -3.55 15.92
CA LEU A 442 -12.44 -2.27 15.95
C LEU A 442 -13.90 -2.50 16.32
N ALA A 443 -14.43 -1.81 17.34
CA ALA A 443 -15.74 -2.13 17.88
C ALA A 443 -16.51 -0.92 18.44
N LYS A 444 -17.84 -1.02 18.42
CA LYS A 444 -18.75 -0.27 19.28
C LYS A 444 -19.46 -1.29 20.17
N ASN A 445 -19.12 -1.29 21.46
CA ASN A 445 -19.52 -2.36 22.38
C ASN A 445 -21.06 -2.54 22.41
N GLY A 446 -21.54 -3.76 22.16
CA GLY A 446 -22.97 -4.07 22.08
C GLY A 446 -23.62 -3.85 20.71
N GLU A 447 -22.94 -3.20 19.76
CA GLU A 447 -23.51 -2.76 18.48
C GLU A 447 -22.75 -3.24 17.24
N TYR A 448 -21.41 -3.32 17.29
CA TYR A 448 -20.60 -3.66 16.13
C TYR A 448 -19.20 -4.15 16.54
N TYR A 449 -18.69 -5.20 15.88
CA TYR A 449 -17.29 -5.62 16.00
C TYR A 449 -16.75 -6.01 14.62
N LEU A 450 -15.53 -5.59 14.33
CA LEU A 450 -14.79 -5.97 13.14
C LEU A 450 -13.39 -6.42 13.56
N LEU A 451 -13.12 -7.71 13.45
CA LEU A 451 -11.84 -8.34 13.77
C LEU A 451 -11.08 -8.59 12.46
N TYR A 452 -9.82 -8.20 12.36
CA TYR A 452 -8.95 -8.57 11.23
C TYR A 452 -7.90 -9.59 11.68
N CYS A 453 -7.76 -10.66 10.91
CA CYS A 453 -6.90 -11.79 11.21
C CYS A 453 -5.76 -11.85 10.18
N VAL A 454 -4.58 -11.35 10.57
CA VAL A 454 -3.34 -11.42 9.76
C VAL A 454 -2.85 -12.85 9.52
N ASP A 455 -3.28 -13.80 10.35
CA ASP A 455 -2.92 -15.22 10.28
C ASP A 455 -4.05 -16.12 10.80
N THR A 456 -3.83 -17.43 10.80
CA THR A 456 -4.81 -18.46 11.18
C THR A 456 -4.85 -18.78 12.68
N ARG A 457 -4.17 -18.01 13.56
CA ARG A 457 -4.25 -18.23 15.00
C ARG A 457 -5.69 -17.93 15.48
N PRO A 458 -6.31 -18.80 16.30
CA PRO A 458 -7.60 -18.51 16.88
C PRO A 458 -7.56 -17.23 17.73
N GLN A 459 -8.60 -16.41 17.64
CA GLN A 459 -8.73 -15.17 18.40
C GLN A 459 -10.09 -15.09 19.08
N THR A 460 -10.11 -14.57 20.30
CA THR A 460 -11.34 -14.36 21.08
C THR A 460 -11.88 -12.93 20.85
N VAL A 461 -13.20 -12.79 20.82
CA VAL A 461 -13.93 -11.51 20.83
C VAL A 461 -14.97 -11.55 21.95
N GLU A 462 -15.01 -10.51 22.78
CA GLU A 462 -16.03 -10.35 23.83
C GLU A 462 -17.22 -9.58 23.28
N LEU A 463 -18.33 -10.28 23.03
CA LEU A 463 -19.55 -9.73 22.42
C LEU A 463 -20.51 -9.22 23.51
N GLY A 464 -20.47 -7.93 23.80
CA GLY A 464 -21.31 -7.28 24.81
C GLY A 464 -22.80 -7.28 24.49
N GLY A 465 -23.61 -6.80 25.44
CA GLY A 465 -25.07 -6.84 25.35
C GLY A 465 -25.66 -8.22 25.66
N SER A 466 -26.94 -8.41 25.32
CA SER A 466 -27.71 -9.65 25.59
C SER A 466 -28.31 -10.30 24.34
N ARG A 467 -28.11 -9.69 23.16
CA ARG A 467 -28.55 -10.25 21.89
C ARG A 467 -27.42 -11.06 21.27
N PRO A 468 -27.70 -12.18 20.60
CA PRO A 468 -26.72 -12.83 19.75
C PRO A 468 -26.43 -11.98 18.50
N TYR A 469 -25.39 -12.38 17.78
CA TYR A 469 -24.80 -11.66 16.66
C TYR A 469 -24.83 -12.49 15.37
N LYS A 470 -25.15 -11.83 14.26
CA LYS A 470 -24.82 -12.28 12.90
C LYS A 470 -23.30 -12.22 12.75
N VAL A 471 -22.69 -13.30 12.25
CA VAL A 471 -21.25 -13.36 11.97
C VAL A 471 -21.05 -13.39 10.47
N ASP A 472 -20.33 -12.42 9.91
CA ASP A 472 -19.92 -12.43 8.51
C ASP A 472 -18.41 -12.70 8.42
N LEU A 473 -18.00 -13.56 7.49
CA LEU A 473 -16.63 -13.56 6.98
C LEU A 473 -16.53 -12.51 5.88
N VAL A 474 -15.51 -11.67 5.98
CA VAL A 474 -15.18 -10.58 5.08
C VAL A 474 -13.84 -10.94 4.44
N ASP A 475 -13.79 -10.99 3.10
CA ASP A 475 -12.52 -11.15 2.36
C ASP A 475 -12.11 -9.80 1.74
N PRO A 476 -11.12 -9.10 2.33
CA PRO A 476 -10.55 -7.84 1.85
C PRO A 476 -10.10 -7.82 0.39
N TRP A 477 -9.59 -8.95 -0.12
CA TRP A 477 -8.92 -8.99 -1.42
C TRP A 477 -9.89 -9.33 -2.55
N GLU A 478 -10.74 -10.34 -2.30
CA GLU A 478 -11.83 -10.74 -3.18
C GLU A 478 -13.03 -9.76 -3.12
N MET A 479 -13.06 -8.88 -2.10
CA MET A 479 -14.14 -7.91 -1.85
C MET A 479 -15.50 -8.59 -1.68
N THR A 480 -15.53 -9.64 -0.86
CA THR A 480 -16.74 -10.44 -0.63
C THR A 480 -17.14 -10.48 0.84
N VAL A 481 -18.45 -10.60 1.06
CA VAL A 481 -19.04 -10.92 2.36
C VAL A 481 -19.74 -12.27 2.26
N LEU A 482 -19.43 -13.15 3.20
CA LEU A 482 -20.03 -14.48 3.35
C LEU A 482 -20.79 -14.50 4.69
N PRO A 483 -22.13 -14.55 4.69
CA PRO A 483 -22.91 -14.63 5.92
C PRO A 483 -22.66 -16.00 6.55
N LEU A 484 -21.90 -16.09 7.64
CA LEU A 484 -21.74 -17.33 8.39
C LEU A 484 -22.96 -17.52 9.31
N GLY A 485 -22.79 -18.24 10.42
CA GLY A 485 -23.86 -18.49 11.39
C GLY A 485 -24.10 -17.36 12.41
N THR A 486 -24.50 -17.79 13.61
CA THR A 486 -24.82 -16.95 14.76
C THR A 486 -23.84 -17.17 15.90
N ALA A 487 -23.31 -16.09 16.50
CA ALA A 487 -22.60 -16.12 17.78
C ALA A 487 -23.53 -15.67 18.92
N GLN A 488 -23.36 -16.22 20.12
CA GLN A 488 -24.03 -15.70 21.32
C GLN A 488 -23.28 -14.47 21.86
N SER A 489 -23.94 -13.67 22.70
CA SER A 489 -23.25 -12.66 23.52
C SER A 489 -22.32 -13.33 24.55
N GLY A 490 -21.22 -12.66 24.90
CA GLY A 490 -20.12 -13.18 25.71
C GLY A 490 -18.91 -13.58 24.86
N GLU A 491 -18.11 -14.52 25.37
CA GLU A 491 -16.89 -15.00 24.72
C GLU A 491 -17.21 -15.71 23.38
N SER A 492 -16.58 -15.25 22.29
CA SER A 492 -16.68 -15.88 20.98
C SER A 492 -15.29 -16.17 20.40
N VAL A 493 -15.02 -17.43 20.05
CA VAL A 493 -13.73 -17.86 19.49
C VAL A 493 -13.80 -17.93 17.97
N VAL A 494 -13.12 -17.00 17.30
CA VAL A 494 -12.89 -17.01 15.85
C VAL A 494 -11.73 -17.95 15.53
N ARG A 495 -11.92 -18.79 14.51
CA ARG A 495 -10.88 -19.61 13.90
C ARG A 495 -10.72 -19.16 12.45
N PRO A 496 -9.71 -18.34 12.11
CA PRO A 496 -9.62 -17.74 10.79
C PRO A 496 -9.41 -18.81 9.72
N VAL A 497 -10.18 -18.71 8.63
CA VAL A 497 -10.12 -19.65 7.49
C VAL A 497 -8.85 -19.50 6.64
N GLY A 498 -8.09 -18.44 6.86
CA GLY A 498 -6.84 -18.09 6.18
C GLY A 498 -6.24 -16.83 6.82
N PRO A 499 -5.06 -16.38 6.37
CA PRO A 499 -4.56 -15.04 6.67
C PRO A 499 -5.37 -13.98 5.91
N ASP A 500 -5.23 -12.72 6.34
CA ASP A 500 -5.75 -11.51 5.70
C ASP A 500 -7.27 -11.49 5.46
N VAL A 501 -8.04 -12.14 6.33
CA VAL A 501 -9.52 -12.08 6.36
C VAL A 501 -10.02 -11.31 7.58
N ALA A 502 -11.25 -10.83 7.53
CA ALA A 502 -11.92 -10.18 8.66
C ALA A 502 -13.22 -10.88 9.04
N TYR A 503 -13.65 -10.69 10.29
CA TYR A 503 -14.91 -11.19 10.82
C TYR A 503 -15.73 -10.02 11.38
N ARG A 504 -16.92 -9.82 10.83
CA ARG A 504 -17.85 -8.75 11.24
C ARG A 504 -18.98 -9.34 12.08
N PHE A 505 -19.24 -8.73 13.24
CA PHE A 505 -20.31 -9.11 14.16
C PHE A 505 -21.29 -7.95 14.28
N THR A 506 -22.57 -8.21 13.98
CA THR A 506 -23.66 -7.24 14.19
C THR A 506 -24.78 -7.92 14.97
N PRO A 507 -25.35 -7.29 16.02
CA PRO A 507 -26.42 -7.89 16.79
C PRO A 507 -27.67 -8.07 15.92
N TYR A 508 -28.47 -9.08 16.23
CA TYR A 508 -29.79 -9.20 15.61
C TYR A 508 -30.74 -8.08 16.08
N GLY A 509 -31.62 -7.64 15.20
CA GLY A 509 -32.77 -6.81 15.53
C GLY A 509 -33.82 -7.56 16.37
N ASP A 510 -34.74 -6.82 17.00
CA ASP A 510 -35.87 -7.42 17.71
C ASP A 510 -36.78 -8.15 16.71
N GLY A 511 -37.02 -9.44 16.94
CA GLY A 511 -37.80 -10.27 16.04
C GLY A 511 -37.11 -10.67 14.73
N GLU A 512 -35.83 -10.30 14.51
CA GLU A 512 -35.09 -10.72 13.32
C GLU A 512 -34.85 -12.25 13.34
N PRO A 513 -35.21 -12.99 12.28
CA PRO A 513 -34.95 -14.43 12.17
C PRO A 513 -33.48 -14.77 12.34
N ARG A 514 -33.18 -15.91 12.98
CA ARG A 514 -31.80 -16.41 13.11
C ARG A 514 -31.35 -17.00 11.77
N ARG A 515 -30.10 -16.74 11.38
CA ARG A 515 -29.45 -17.46 10.29
C ARG A 515 -29.46 -18.97 10.57
N PRO A 516 -29.77 -19.82 9.58
CA PRO A 516 -29.82 -21.27 9.77
C PRO A 516 -28.45 -21.85 10.13
N GLU A 517 -28.45 -23.01 10.81
CA GLU A 517 -27.23 -23.79 10.96
C GLU A 517 -26.85 -24.44 9.62
N VAL A 518 -25.58 -24.28 9.25
CA VAL A 518 -24.96 -24.95 8.10
C VAL A 518 -23.55 -25.38 8.49
N LYS A 519 -23.21 -26.63 8.16
CA LYS A 519 -21.85 -27.16 8.32
C LYS A 519 -21.50 -28.12 7.21
N ILE A 520 -20.41 -27.85 6.50
CA ILE A 520 -19.84 -28.69 5.44
C ILE A 520 -18.96 -29.78 6.05
N SER A 521 -18.90 -30.92 5.36
CA SER A 521 -17.78 -31.85 5.45
C SER A 521 -17.33 -32.28 4.06
N ALA A 522 -16.07 -32.72 3.97
CA ALA A 522 -15.45 -33.24 2.74
C ALA A 522 -14.76 -34.57 3.04
N SER A 523 -14.87 -35.52 2.13
CA SER A 523 -14.22 -36.84 2.21
C SER A 523 -12.68 -36.78 2.17
N ALA A 524 -12.13 -35.73 1.57
CA ALA A 524 -10.71 -35.37 1.64
C ALA A 524 -10.58 -33.84 1.58
N THR A 525 -9.73 -33.25 2.42
CA THR A 525 -9.37 -31.82 2.37
C THR A 525 -8.04 -31.58 1.65
N GLU A 526 -7.31 -32.64 1.33
CA GLU A 526 -6.09 -32.57 0.53
C GLU A 526 -5.85 -33.85 -0.28
N GLY A 527 -5.05 -33.75 -1.34
CA GLY A 527 -4.68 -34.90 -2.17
C GLY A 527 -3.86 -34.49 -3.39
N ILE A 528 -3.74 -35.38 -4.38
CA ILE A 528 -3.02 -35.15 -5.65
C ILE A 528 -4.04 -35.05 -6.79
N ALA A 529 -3.79 -34.18 -7.77
CA ALA A 529 -4.63 -34.04 -8.95
C ALA A 529 -4.55 -35.30 -9.88
N PRO A 530 -5.68 -35.80 -10.43
CA PRO A 530 -7.05 -35.36 -10.19
C PRO A 530 -7.60 -35.86 -8.84
N LEU A 531 -8.05 -34.94 -7.98
CA LEU A 531 -8.60 -35.27 -6.67
C LEU A 531 -10.13 -35.30 -6.72
N THR A 532 -10.72 -36.49 -6.56
CA THR A 532 -12.17 -36.66 -6.36
C THR A 532 -12.53 -36.41 -4.90
N VAL A 533 -13.42 -35.47 -4.65
CA VAL A 533 -13.94 -35.14 -3.31
C VAL A 533 -15.46 -35.21 -3.31
N ARG A 534 -16.01 -36.11 -2.51
CA ARG A 534 -17.42 -36.08 -2.09
C ARG A 534 -17.59 -35.10 -0.93
N PHE A 535 -18.63 -34.27 -1.01
CA PHE A 535 -19.07 -33.33 0.02
C PHE A 535 -20.38 -33.79 0.66
N ASP A 536 -20.63 -33.32 1.88
CA ASP A 536 -21.87 -33.52 2.62
C ASP A 536 -22.12 -32.29 3.51
N ALA A 537 -23.38 -32.03 3.87
CA ALA A 537 -23.78 -30.84 4.63
C ALA A 537 -24.87 -31.13 5.66
N LYS A 538 -24.66 -30.67 6.89
CA LYS A 538 -25.72 -30.60 7.91
C LYS A 538 -26.48 -29.28 7.73
N THR A 539 -27.65 -29.33 7.10
CA THR A 539 -28.57 -28.20 6.96
C THR A 539 -29.98 -28.69 6.58
N ASP A 540 -31.03 -27.96 6.97
CA ASP A 540 -32.43 -28.24 6.61
C ASP A 540 -32.91 -27.42 5.39
N ALA A 541 -32.04 -26.57 4.85
CA ALA A 541 -32.31 -25.64 3.75
C ALA A 541 -31.68 -26.10 2.43
N ALA A 542 -32.15 -25.53 1.31
CA ALA A 542 -31.67 -25.91 -0.03
C ALA A 542 -30.19 -25.47 -0.23
N PRO A 543 -29.26 -26.41 -0.56
CA PRO A 543 -27.85 -26.10 -0.69
C PRO A 543 -27.47 -25.53 -2.05
N VAL A 544 -26.59 -24.52 -2.07
CA VAL A 544 -25.91 -24.02 -3.26
C VAL A 544 -24.40 -24.07 -3.04
N TRP A 545 -23.75 -25.03 -3.67
CA TRP A 545 -22.31 -25.25 -3.63
C TRP A 545 -21.58 -24.42 -4.69
N GLN A 546 -20.42 -23.90 -4.33
CA GLN A 546 -19.41 -23.34 -5.25
C GLN A 546 -18.07 -23.98 -4.90
N PHE A 547 -17.43 -24.68 -5.84
CA PHE A 547 -16.24 -25.49 -5.55
C PHE A 547 -14.91 -24.71 -5.63
N GLY A 548 -14.94 -23.41 -5.90
CA GLY A 548 -13.75 -22.56 -5.97
C GLY A 548 -12.97 -22.65 -7.30
N ASP A 549 -13.36 -23.52 -8.22
CA ASP A 549 -12.83 -23.63 -9.59
C ASP A 549 -13.78 -23.03 -10.66
N GLY A 550 -14.82 -22.33 -10.22
CA GLY A 550 -15.91 -21.79 -11.05
C GLY A 550 -17.12 -22.72 -11.20
N SER A 551 -17.00 -24.01 -10.87
CA SER A 551 -18.12 -24.95 -10.91
C SER A 551 -19.04 -24.86 -9.68
N ARG A 552 -20.28 -25.35 -9.83
CA ARG A 552 -21.37 -25.24 -8.84
C ARG A 552 -22.24 -26.49 -8.82
N SER A 553 -22.95 -26.73 -7.71
CA SER A 553 -23.97 -27.78 -7.61
C SER A 553 -25.10 -27.36 -6.66
N THR A 554 -26.28 -27.94 -6.83
CA THR A 554 -27.43 -27.83 -5.91
C THR A 554 -27.83 -29.19 -5.32
N GLU A 555 -26.98 -30.20 -5.47
CA GLU A 555 -27.17 -31.51 -4.84
C GLU A 555 -26.91 -31.42 -3.33
N THR A 556 -27.53 -32.31 -2.55
CA THR A 556 -27.33 -32.38 -1.09
C THR A 556 -25.94 -32.88 -0.71
N ALA A 557 -25.41 -33.88 -1.44
CA ALA A 557 -24.10 -34.48 -1.19
C ALA A 557 -23.31 -34.68 -2.52
N PRO A 558 -22.88 -33.59 -3.17
CA PRO A 558 -22.23 -33.66 -4.49
C PRO A 558 -20.86 -34.33 -4.44
N THR A 559 -20.44 -34.87 -5.59
CA THR A 559 -19.06 -35.31 -5.81
C THR A 559 -18.42 -34.46 -6.89
N HIS A 560 -17.27 -33.86 -6.58
CA HIS A 560 -16.52 -33.01 -7.50
C HIS A 560 -15.12 -33.57 -7.78
N VAL A 561 -14.51 -33.19 -8.90
CA VAL A 561 -13.17 -33.65 -9.31
C VAL A 561 -12.29 -32.46 -9.66
N TYR A 562 -11.36 -32.13 -8.77
CA TYR A 562 -10.35 -31.11 -9.01
C TYR A 562 -9.25 -31.68 -9.91
N ARG A 563 -9.19 -31.21 -11.16
CA ARG A 563 -8.28 -31.75 -12.18
C ARG A 563 -6.88 -31.16 -12.15
N GLU A 564 -6.75 -29.95 -11.62
CA GLU A 564 -5.49 -29.20 -11.56
C GLU A 564 -5.02 -29.05 -10.10
N PRO A 565 -3.70 -28.91 -9.86
CA PRO A 565 -3.18 -28.48 -8.57
C PRO A 565 -3.64 -27.05 -8.23
N GLY A 566 -4.04 -26.83 -6.98
CA GLY A 566 -4.56 -25.55 -6.53
C GLY A 566 -5.05 -25.57 -5.09
N ILE A 567 -5.34 -24.39 -4.55
CA ILE A 567 -6.06 -24.25 -3.27
C ILE A 567 -7.46 -23.75 -3.61
N TYR A 568 -8.46 -24.60 -3.37
CA TYR A 568 -9.85 -24.34 -3.73
C TYR A 568 -10.66 -24.01 -2.49
N ARG A 569 -11.34 -22.85 -2.51
CA ARG A 569 -12.24 -22.42 -1.44
C ARG A 569 -13.66 -22.88 -1.76
N VAL A 570 -14.06 -24.01 -1.19
CA VAL A 570 -15.42 -24.53 -1.34
C VAL A 570 -16.35 -23.78 -0.41
N THR A 571 -17.42 -23.23 -0.96
CA THR A 571 -18.45 -22.49 -0.22
C THR A 571 -19.79 -23.20 -0.39
N LEU A 572 -20.52 -23.39 0.70
CA LEU A 572 -21.94 -23.75 0.67
C LEU A 572 -22.74 -22.54 1.14
N ARG A 573 -23.72 -22.10 0.35
CA ARG A 573 -24.75 -21.14 0.78
C ARG A 573 -26.09 -21.82 0.91
N VAL A 574 -26.86 -21.42 1.91
CA VAL A 574 -28.24 -21.85 2.15
C VAL A 574 -29.12 -20.65 2.47
N ALA A 575 -30.40 -20.74 2.13
CA ALA A 575 -31.43 -19.78 2.53
C ALA A 575 -32.63 -20.54 3.09
N ASP A 576 -33.12 -20.14 4.26
CA ASP A 576 -34.33 -20.73 4.85
C ASP A 576 -35.63 -20.17 4.21
N ALA A 577 -36.77 -20.72 4.63
CA ALA A 577 -38.08 -20.28 4.13
C ALA A 577 -38.46 -18.84 4.53
N GLY A 578 -37.76 -18.24 5.50
CA GLY A 578 -37.88 -16.82 5.88
C GLY A 578 -36.94 -15.90 5.10
N GLY A 579 -36.08 -16.45 4.24
CA GLY A 579 -35.06 -15.69 3.50
C GLY A 579 -33.79 -15.40 4.29
N ALA A 580 -33.58 -16.02 5.46
CA ALA A 580 -32.35 -15.86 6.21
C ALA A 580 -31.23 -16.71 5.57
N GLU A 581 -30.17 -16.04 5.10
CA GLU A 581 -29.01 -16.69 4.50
C GLU A 581 -27.98 -17.11 5.56
N ALA A 582 -27.39 -18.28 5.37
CA ALA A 582 -26.16 -18.70 6.03
C ALA A 582 -25.23 -19.40 5.05
N ALA A 583 -23.97 -19.53 5.44
CA ALA A 583 -22.96 -20.21 4.68
C ALA A 583 -21.89 -20.81 5.58
N ASP A 584 -21.23 -21.83 5.05
CA ASP A 584 -20.00 -22.39 5.60
C ASP A 584 -19.00 -22.57 4.45
N MET A 585 -17.73 -22.81 4.79
CA MET A 585 -16.69 -23.02 3.79
C MET A 585 -15.59 -23.95 4.27
N ILE A 586 -15.00 -24.68 3.31
CA ILE A 586 -13.88 -25.59 3.55
C ILE A 586 -12.84 -25.42 2.45
N GLN A 587 -11.56 -25.47 2.83
CA GLN A 587 -10.45 -25.42 1.88
C GLN A 587 -10.10 -26.83 1.42
N ILE A 588 -9.95 -27.01 0.10
CA ILE A 588 -9.45 -28.24 -0.52
C ILE A 588 -8.11 -27.93 -1.18
N ALA A 589 -7.05 -28.60 -0.74
CA ALA A 589 -5.69 -28.37 -1.21
C ALA A 589 -5.25 -29.53 -2.14
N VAL A 590 -5.14 -29.24 -3.43
CA VAL A 590 -4.85 -30.23 -4.48
C VAL A 590 -3.42 -30.03 -4.95
N ASP A 591 -2.62 -31.08 -4.82
CA ASP A 591 -1.20 -31.08 -5.16
C ASP A 591 -0.94 -31.53 -6.58
N ARG A 592 0.27 -31.26 -7.07
CA ARG A 592 0.82 -32.03 -8.18
C ARG A 592 1.24 -33.41 -7.70
N ASN A 593 1.41 -34.34 -8.64
CA ASN A 593 2.05 -35.61 -8.35
C ASN A 593 3.52 -35.37 -7.93
N THR A 594 3.83 -35.42 -6.63
CA THR A 594 5.21 -35.22 -6.13
C THR A 594 6.17 -36.34 -6.51
N THR A 595 5.67 -37.43 -7.12
CA THR A 595 6.56 -38.41 -7.79
C THR A 595 7.21 -37.84 -9.05
N GLU A 596 6.59 -36.85 -9.70
CA GLU A 596 7.10 -36.21 -10.92
C GLU A 596 8.02 -35.00 -10.62
N PRO A 597 9.19 -34.91 -11.27
CA PRO A 597 10.08 -33.77 -11.14
C PRO A 597 9.50 -32.49 -11.72
N ILE A 598 9.68 -31.40 -10.96
CA ILE A 598 9.51 -30.02 -11.39
C ILE A 598 10.69 -29.61 -12.26
N VAL A 599 11.90 -29.95 -11.80
CA VAL A 599 13.16 -29.80 -12.52
C VAL A 599 13.79 -31.17 -12.67
N ARG A 600 14.25 -31.50 -13.88
CA ARG A 600 14.98 -32.71 -14.23
C ARG A 600 16.08 -32.33 -15.22
N ALA A 601 17.33 -32.36 -14.76
CA ALA A 601 18.48 -31.76 -15.43
C ALA A 601 19.73 -32.65 -15.33
N GLY A 602 20.61 -32.60 -16.34
CA GLY A 602 21.77 -33.48 -16.40
C GLY A 602 21.41 -34.93 -16.76
N PHE A 603 20.39 -35.13 -17.61
CA PHE A 603 19.95 -36.45 -18.10
C PHE A 603 20.16 -36.58 -19.63
N VAL A 604 20.33 -37.80 -20.12
CA VAL A 604 20.46 -38.07 -21.58
C VAL A 604 19.18 -37.71 -22.35
N ARG A 605 18.00 -37.88 -21.74
CA ARG A 605 16.68 -37.57 -22.32
C ARG A 605 15.67 -37.24 -21.21
N GLY A 606 14.58 -36.57 -21.60
CA GLY A 606 13.45 -36.29 -20.72
C GLY A 606 13.74 -35.19 -19.69
N GLU A 607 14.59 -34.22 -20.03
CA GLU A 607 14.76 -33.04 -19.20
C GLU A 607 13.50 -32.16 -19.20
N LYS A 608 13.25 -31.50 -18.06
CA LYS A 608 12.06 -30.69 -17.82
C LYS A 608 12.41 -29.65 -16.75
N PRO A 609 12.29 -28.34 -16.98
CA PRO A 609 12.21 -27.70 -18.30
C PRO A 609 13.43 -28.06 -19.17
N GLU A 610 13.34 -27.79 -20.48
CA GLU A 610 14.51 -27.84 -21.35
C GLU A 610 15.54 -26.80 -20.92
N LEU A 611 16.83 -27.14 -20.95
CA LEU A 611 17.92 -26.25 -20.51
C LEU A 611 18.79 -25.80 -21.67
N SER A 612 18.80 -24.51 -21.92
CA SER A 612 19.79 -23.85 -22.76
C SER A 612 21.09 -23.71 -21.99
N LEU A 613 22.15 -24.37 -22.46
CA LEU A 613 23.50 -24.16 -21.90
C LEU A 613 24.10 -22.86 -22.46
N LYS A 614 24.72 -22.08 -21.58
CA LYS A 614 25.31 -20.76 -21.88
C LYS A 614 26.79 -20.73 -21.48
N GLY A 615 27.55 -19.84 -22.12
CA GLY A 615 28.99 -19.68 -21.84
C GLY A 615 29.77 -20.96 -22.16
N THR A 616 30.58 -21.44 -21.22
CA THR A 616 31.34 -22.70 -21.38
C THR A 616 30.61 -23.96 -20.91
N ALA A 617 29.37 -23.86 -20.45
CA ALA A 617 28.63 -25.04 -20.00
C ALA A 617 28.36 -25.96 -21.20
N LYS A 618 28.65 -27.26 -21.04
CA LYS A 618 28.49 -28.25 -22.10
C LYS A 618 27.92 -29.56 -21.56
N ARG A 619 27.39 -30.40 -22.45
CA ARG A 619 26.99 -31.76 -22.10
C ARG A 619 28.22 -32.67 -22.00
N GLY A 620 28.26 -33.47 -20.94
CA GLY A 620 29.25 -34.52 -20.70
C GLY A 620 28.66 -35.92 -20.87
N GLU A 621 29.38 -36.92 -20.39
CA GLU A 621 28.97 -38.32 -20.48
C GLU A 621 27.75 -38.62 -19.59
N GLY A 622 26.89 -39.54 -20.03
CA GLY A 622 25.66 -39.87 -19.32
C GLY A 622 24.64 -38.72 -19.21
N GLY A 623 24.84 -37.64 -19.96
CA GLY A 623 23.97 -36.45 -19.93
C GLY A 623 24.37 -35.37 -18.93
N SER A 624 25.51 -35.52 -18.22
CA SER A 624 25.98 -34.53 -17.23
C SER A 624 26.09 -33.12 -17.83
N ILE A 625 25.94 -32.11 -16.99
CA ILE A 625 26.25 -30.72 -17.32
C ILE A 625 27.63 -30.42 -16.73
N VAL A 626 28.58 -30.07 -17.59
CA VAL A 626 29.98 -29.85 -17.26
C VAL A 626 30.27 -28.36 -17.23
N PHE A 627 30.81 -27.91 -16.10
CA PHE A 627 31.15 -26.52 -15.81
C PHE A 627 32.67 -26.35 -15.66
N SER A 628 33.23 -25.37 -16.39
CA SER A 628 34.66 -25.08 -16.41
C SER A 628 35.21 -24.74 -15.02
N GLU A 629 36.47 -25.09 -14.77
CA GLU A 629 37.22 -24.66 -13.58
C GLU A 629 37.66 -23.18 -13.63
N THR A 630 37.78 -22.64 -14.85
CA THR A 630 38.33 -21.30 -15.14
C THR A 630 37.45 -20.51 -16.10
N GLU A 631 37.68 -19.20 -16.17
CA GLU A 631 36.99 -18.29 -17.09
C GLU A 631 37.27 -18.62 -18.58
N PRO A 632 36.32 -18.34 -19.49
CA PRO A 632 35.00 -17.77 -19.22
C PRO A 632 34.05 -18.78 -18.54
N TRP A 633 33.05 -18.24 -17.84
CA TRP A 633 32.11 -19.01 -17.03
C TRP A 633 30.91 -19.53 -17.85
N GLY A 634 30.09 -20.43 -17.29
CA GLY A 634 28.92 -21.01 -17.96
C GLY A 634 27.87 -21.55 -16.99
N TRP A 635 26.61 -21.60 -17.45
CA TRP A 635 25.45 -22.08 -16.68
C TRP A 635 24.47 -22.82 -17.60
N GLY A 636 23.57 -23.63 -17.01
CA GLY A 636 22.34 -24.06 -17.65
C GLY A 636 21.18 -23.15 -17.26
N GLU A 637 20.30 -22.81 -18.19
CA GLU A 637 19.20 -21.85 -17.99
C GLU A 637 17.90 -22.39 -18.63
N ALA A 638 16.79 -22.33 -17.90
CA ALA A 638 15.50 -22.81 -18.40
C ALA A 638 14.84 -21.82 -19.38
N SER A 639 14.69 -20.56 -18.95
CA SER A 639 14.14 -19.45 -19.72
C SER A 639 14.58 -18.13 -19.05
N ASP A 640 14.28 -16.99 -19.70
CA ASP A 640 14.43 -15.67 -19.08
C ASP A 640 13.35 -15.39 -18.01
N ASP A 641 12.30 -16.21 -17.95
CA ASP A 641 11.16 -16.10 -17.03
C ASP A 641 11.30 -16.97 -15.76
N ALA A 642 10.53 -16.65 -14.73
CA ALA A 642 10.41 -17.48 -13.54
C ALA A 642 9.79 -18.85 -13.88
N LEU A 643 10.38 -19.94 -13.38
CA LEU A 643 9.76 -21.26 -13.46
C LEU A 643 8.62 -21.32 -12.44
N GLU A 644 7.41 -20.91 -12.85
CA GLU A 644 6.20 -20.85 -12.00
C GLU A 644 6.07 -22.07 -11.06
N PRO A 645 6.28 -23.33 -11.50
CA PRO A 645 6.26 -24.50 -10.63
C PRO A 645 7.08 -24.44 -9.33
N LEU A 646 8.13 -23.60 -9.24
CA LEU A 646 8.94 -23.40 -8.03
C LEU A 646 8.41 -22.31 -7.08
N CYS A 647 7.54 -21.42 -7.55
CA CYS A 647 6.86 -20.43 -6.69
C CYS A 647 6.00 -21.13 -5.63
N GLY A 648 5.96 -20.59 -4.41
CA GLY A 648 5.01 -21.02 -3.38
C GLY A 648 5.28 -22.41 -2.80
N LEU A 649 6.45 -23.02 -3.01
CA LEU A 649 6.75 -24.36 -2.50
C LEU A 649 6.87 -24.36 -0.97
N ARG A 650 5.97 -25.08 -0.30
CA ARG A 650 5.97 -25.30 1.15
C ARG A 650 6.95 -26.38 1.57
N SER A 651 7.11 -27.42 0.75
CA SER A 651 8.15 -28.42 0.92
C SER A 651 8.73 -28.85 -0.41
N PHE A 652 10.01 -29.23 -0.43
CA PHE A 652 10.70 -29.69 -1.62
C PHE A 652 11.86 -30.62 -1.30
N THR A 653 12.34 -31.31 -2.34
CA THR A 653 13.55 -32.11 -2.32
C THR A 653 14.37 -31.74 -3.55
N ILE A 654 15.66 -31.45 -3.33
CA ILE A 654 16.65 -31.37 -4.41
C ILE A 654 17.56 -32.58 -4.28
N THR A 655 17.74 -33.35 -5.34
CA THR A 655 18.61 -34.54 -5.39
C THR A 655 19.45 -34.54 -6.66
N GLY A 656 20.57 -35.24 -6.66
CA GLY A 656 21.37 -35.44 -7.86
C GLY A 656 22.76 -35.99 -7.57
N TRP A 657 23.62 -35.97 -8.58
CA TRP A 657 25.03 -36.34 -8.48
C TRP A 657 25.92 -35.13 -8.76
N LEU A 658 26.90 -34.90 -7.89
CA LEU A 658 27.92 -33.86 -8.04
C LEU A 658 29.30 -34.51 -8.11
N LYS A 659 30.13 -34.01 -9.03
CA LYS A 659 31.57 -34.29 -9.07
C LYS A 659 32.33 -32.98 -9.19
N PRO A 660 32.78 -32.38 -8.06
CA PRO A 660 33.53 -31.14 -8.12
C PRO A 660 34.91 -31.40 -8.72
N ALA A 661 35.29 -30.64 -9.76
CA ALA A 661 36.66 -30.56 -10.24
C ALA A 661 37.50 -29.64 -9.34
N SER A 662 36.87 -28.65 -8.72
CA SER A 662 37.49 -27.78 -7.73
C SER A 662 36.48 -27.32 -6.68
N LEU A 663 36.88 -27.35 -5.40
CA LEU A 663 36.12 -26.77 -4.30
C LEU A 663 36.52 -25.31 -4.00
N LYS A 664 37.43 -24.69 -4.78
CA LYS A 664 37.72 -23.26 -4.60
C LYS A 664 36.44 -22.45 -4.81
N THR A 665 36.06 -21.62 -3.83
CA THR A 665 34.81 -20.84 -3.87
C THR A 665 35.03 -19.35 -4.08
N GLY A 666 34.03 -18.71 -4.68
CA GLY A 666 33.81 -17.27 -4.53
C GLY A 666 33.16 -16.91 -3.20
N SER A 667 32.75 -15.64 -3.04
CA SER A 667 31.97 -15.21 -1.86
C SER A 667 30.70 -16.04 -1.69
N GLY A 668 30.31 -16.39 -0.46
CA GLY A 668 29.05 -17.09 -0.16
C GLY A 668 28.88 -18.50 -0.73
N GLY A 669 29.92 -19.09 -1.35
CA GLY A 669 29.89 -20.44 -1.93
C GLY A 669 29.65 -20.50 -3.44
N ASN A 670 29.81 -21.69 -4.02
CA ASN A 670 29.62 -21.97 -5.44
C ASN A 670 28.23 -22.54 -5.73
N ARG A 671 27.51 -22.03 -6.73
CA ARG A 671 26.09 -22.36 -6.99
C ARG A 671 25.88 -23.67 -7.73
N VAL A 672 25.06 -24.55 -7.17
CA VAL A 672 24.54 -25.75 -7.84
C VAL A 672 23.17 -25.46 -8.47
N VAL A 673 22.24 -24.89 -7.69
CA VAL A 673 20.89 -24.50 -8.13
C VAL A 673 20.61 -23.06 -7.69
N PHE A 674 20.05 -22.25 -8.58
CA PHE A 674 19.71 -20.85 -8.31
C PHE A 674 18.40 -20.46 -8.98
N CYS A 675 17.46 -19.90 -8.20
CA CYS A 675 16.28 -19.22 -8.71
C CYS A 675 15.86 -18.03 -7.84
N LEU A 676 16.80 -17.33 -7.18
CA LEU A 676 16.46 -16.11 -6.44
C LEU A 676 16.07 -14.97 -7.41
N MET A 677 14.93 -14.33 -7.16
CA MET A 677 14.64 -13.01 -7.70
C MET A 677 15.48 -11.99 -6.92
N LYS A 678 16.59 -11.56 -7.53
CA LYS A 678 17.62 -10.71 -6.91
C LYS A 678 18.19 -11.37 -5.64
N ASP A 679 17.74 -10.92 -4.48
CA ASP A 679 18.30 -11.19 -3.15
C ASP A 679 17.29 -11.83 -2.17
N ARG A 680 16.03 -12.12 -2.57
CA ARG A 680 14.92 -12.29 -1.59
C ARG A 680 13.86 -13.36 -1.82
N SER A 681 13.77 -13.98 -2.99
CA SER A 681 12.59 -14.80 -3.30
C SER A 681 12.97 -15.97 -4.20
N GLY A 682 12.92 -17.21 -3.70
CA GLY A 682 13.38 -18.40 -4.42
C GLY A 682 14.32 -19.29 -3.63
N ILE A 683 15.10 -20.11 -4.32
CA ILE A 683 16.03 -21.10 -3.75
C ILE A 683 17.46 -20.83 -4.23
N ASP A 684 18.45 -20.97 -3.34
CA ASP A 684 19.88 -20.98 -3.66
C ASP A 684 20.57 -22.14 -2.93
N LEU A 685 21.11 -23.11 -3.70
CA LEU A 685 21.83 -24.27 -3.19
C LEU A 685 23.31 -24.15 -3.60
N VAL A 686 24.20 -24.06 -2.61
CA VAL A 686 25.64 -23.83 -2.83
C VAL A 686 26.52 -24.90 -2.18
N CYS A 687 27.76 -25.03 -2.64
CA CYS A 687 28.82 -25.76 -1.93
C CYS A 687 29.97 -24.84 -1.49
N HIS A 688 30.65 -25.21 -0.40
CA HIS A 688 31.79 -24.48 0.18
C HIS A 688 33.12 -25.19 -0.06
N SER A 689 34.22 -24.53 0.30
CA SER A 689 35.59 -25.00 0.07
C SER A 689 36.04 -26.18 0.93
N ASP A 690 35.31 -26.48 2.00
CA ASP A 690 35.47 -27.67 2.83
C ASP A 690 34.55 -28.83 2.39
N GLY A 691 33.85 -28.69 1.26
CA GLY A 691 33.01 -29.72 0.67
C GLY A 691 31.58 -29.77 1.23
N ARG A 692 31.21 -28.97 2.25
CA ARG A 692 29.81 -28.92 2.73
C ARG A 692 28.89 -28.25 1.70
N MET A 693 27.60 -28.56 1.77
CA MET A 693 26.54 -27.89 1.03
C MET A 693 25.70 -26.99 1.93
N ARG A 694 25.05 -25.97 1.37
CA ARG A 694 24.16 -25.04 2.08
C ARG A 694 22.91 -24.74 1.26
N LEU A 695 21.76 -24.78 1.91
CA LEU A 695 20.46 -24.44 1.31
C LEU A 695 19.96 -23.11 1.88
N SER A 696 19.68 -22.16 1.00
CA SER A 696 19.03 -20.88 1.28
C SER A 696 17.67 -20.80 0.61
N VAL A 697 16.69 -20.20 1.29
CA VAL A 697 15.33 -19.97 0.79
C VAL A 697 14.96 -18.51 1.10
N ASN A 698 14.49 -17.78 0.09
CA ASN A 698 14.09 -16.37 0.20
C ASN A 698 15.17 -15.39 0.71
N GLU A 699 16.45 -15.77 0.67
CA GLU A 699 17.57 -14.90 1.05
C GLU A 699 18.90 -15.34 0.38
N TRP A 700 19.94 -14.51 0.50
CA TRP A 700 21.29 -14.88 0.08
C TRP A 700 21.95 -15.90 1.03
N PRO A 701 22.70 -16.90 0.51
CA PRO A 701 23.35 -17.92 1.31
C PRO A 701 24.52 -17.38 2.16
N ASP A 702 25.00 -16.15 1.89
CA ASP A 702 26.15 -15.54 2.57
C ASP A 702 25.96 -15.38 4.10
N ARG A 703 24.72 -15.33 4.61
CA ARG A 703 24.40 -15.22 6.06
C ARG A 703 23.72 -16.44 6.68
N VAL A 704 23.26 -17.37 5.85
CA VAL A 704 22.56 -18.59 6.28
C VAL A 704 23.53 -19.57 6.93
N GLN A 705 23.07 -20.33 7.94
CA GLN A 705 23.84 -21.38 8.64
C GLN A 705 23.17 -22.76 8.54
N ASN A 706 22.41 -22.97 7.47
CA ASN A 706 21.74 -24.21 7.13
C ASN A 706 22.65 -25.08 6.24
N ASP A 707 23.71 -25.62 6.85
CA ASP A 707 24.78 -26.37 6.18
C ASP A 707 24.71 -27.89 6.46
N SER A 708 25.23 -28.69 5.53
CA SER A 708 25.60 -30.09 5.78
C SER A 708 26.89 -30.20 6.60
N SER A 709 27.29 -31.42 6.97
CA SER A 709 28.66 -31.67 7.44
C SER A 709 29.70 -31.31 6.37
N ALA A 710 30.91 -30.98 6.82
CA ALA A 710 32.07 -30.79 5.95
C ALA A 710 32.60 -32.13 5.40
N GLY A 711 33.27 -32.09 4.25
CA GLY A 711 33.85 -33.26 3.60
C GLY A 711 32.88 -34.14 2.78
N THR A 712 31.59 -33.79 2.71
CA THR A 712 30.59 -34.58 1.97
C THR A 712 30.83 -34.60 0.45
N LEU A 713 31.29 -33.48 -0.12
CA LEU A 713 31.79 -33.43 -1.50
C LEU A 713 33.32 -33.52 -1.54
N VAL A 714 33.85 -34.44 -2.36
CA VAL A 714 35.29 -34.66 -2.54
C VAL A 714 35.71 -34.40 -3.99
N VAL A 715 36.81 -33.66 -4.19
CA VAL A 715 37.33 -33.32 -5.52
C VAL A 715 37.62 -34.58 -6.35
N GLY A 716 37.11 -34.61 -7.58
CA GLY A 716 37.26 -35.71 -8.53
C GLY A 716 36.36 -36.93 -8.26
N ARG A 717 35.58 -36.95 -7.18
CA ARG A 717 34.66 -38.04 -6.83
C ARG A 717 33.21 -37.66 -7.13
N TRP A 718 32.43 -38.63 -7.58
CA TRP A 718 30.98 -38.53 -7.64
C TRP A 718 30.39 -38.77 -6.26
N THR A 719 29.61 -37.81 -5.75
CA THR A 719 28.77 -37.97 -4.57
C THR A 719 27.30 -37.81 -4.98
N ARG A 720 26.44 -38.77 -4.64
CA ARG A 720 24.99 -38.59 -4.70
C ARG A 720 24.56 -37.76 -3.50
N PHE A 721 23.73 -36.75 -3.69
CA PHE A 721 23.18 -35.94 -2.60
C PHE A 721 21.66 -35.89 -2.68
N ALA A 722 21.02 -35.65 -1.53
CA ALA A 722 19.68 -35.09 -1.47
C ALA A 722 19.57 -34.12 -0.29
N VAL A 723 18.82 -33.04 -0.48
CA VAL A 723 18.40 -32.15 0.60
C VAL A 723 16.88 -32.00 0.55
N THR A 724 16.22 -32.23 1.67
CA THR A 724 14.77 -32.03 1.82
C THR A 724 14.51 -30.78 2.65
N TYR A 725 13.42 -30.09 2.37
CA TYR A 725 12.94 -28.92 3.13
C TYR A 725 11.43 -29.00 3.33
N ASP A 726 10.94 -28.70 4.54
CA ASP A 726 9.51 -28.63 4.88
C ASP A 726 9.20 -27.44 5.80
N ALA A 727 8.82 -26.31 5.22
CA ALA A 727 8.42 -25.10 5.95
C ALA A 727 7.18 -25.31 6.86
N GLY A 728 6.51 -26.46 6.81
CA GLY A 728 5.47 -26.84 7.75
C GLY A 728 5.99 -27.30 9.12
N LYS A 729 7.29 -27.57 9.28
CA LYS A 729 7.90 -28.03 10.53
C LYS A 729 8.65 -26.92 11.25
N ALA A 730 8.48 -26.85 12.57
CA ALA A 730 9.14 -25.88 13.45
C ALA A 730 10.55 -26.29 13.92
N SER A 731 11.01 -27.51 13.58
CA SER A 731 12.37 -28.00 13.86
C SER A 731 12.70 -29.18 12.97
N ASP A 732 13.99 -29.47 12.77
CA ASP A 732 14.48 -30.56 11.90
C ASP A 732 13.84 -30.54 10.50
N ASN A 733 13.58 -29.32 10.02
CA ASN A 733 12.81 -29.05 8.82
C ASN A 733 13.64 -29.12 7.54
N VAL A 734 14.97 -29.23 7.68
CA VAL A 734 15.92 -29.58 6.63
C VAL A 734 16.57 -30.93 6.99
N SER A 735 16.74 -31.82 6.00
CA SER A 735 17.52 -33.05 6.16
C SER A 735 18.48 -33.23 4.99
N TRP A 736 19.75 -33.45 5.31
CA TRP A 736 20.83 -33.66 4.34
C TRP A 736 21.18 -35.13 4.23
N TYR A 737 21.32 -35.62 2.99
CA TYR A 737 21.66 -37.01 2.70
C TYR A 737 22.76 -37.08 1.65
N PHE A 738 23.70 -38.02 1.82
CA PHE A 738 24.78 -38.25 0.87
C PHE A 738 25.06 -39.74 0.68
N SER A 739 25.65 -40.10 -0.46
CA SER A 739 26.38 -41.36 -0.61
C SER A 739 27.84 -41.19 -0.18
N GLU A 740 28.56 -42.31 -0.01
CA GLU A 740 30.02 -42.28 -0.04
C GLU A 740 30.54 -41.70 -1.39
N PRO A 741 31.66 -40.95 -1.41
CA PRO A 741 32.27 -40.45 -2.65
C PRO A 741 32.92 -41.57 -3.47
N GLN A 742 32.56 -41.69 -4.75
CA GLN A 742 32.91 -42.83 -5.62
C GLN A 742 33.45 -42.42 -7.01
N GLU A 743 34.04 -43.37 -7.75
CA GLU A 743 34.67 -43.11 -9.06
C GLU A 743 33.65 -42.89 -10.19
N LEU A 744 32.50 -43.57 -10.12
CA LEU A 744 31.45 -43.60 -11.13
C LEU A 744 30.08 -43.39 -10.47
N PRO A 745 29.10 -42.75 -11.13
CA PRO A 745 27.76 -42.58 -10.57
C PRO A 745 26.95 -43.89 -10.72
N GLY A 746 26.14 -44.20 -9.70
CA GLY A 746 25.23 -45.36 -9.68
C GLY A 746 25.44 -46.30 -8.48
N GLY A 747 24.43 -47.11 -8.17
CA GLY A 747 24.50 -48.19 -7.16
C GLY A 747 24.62 -47.76 -5.69
N ALA A 748 24.57 -46.46 -5.40
CA ALA A 748 24.83 -45.92 -4.06
C ALA A 748 23.55 -45.46 -3.36
N SER A 749 23.38 -45.93 -2.11
CA SER A 749 22.32 -45.47 -1.22
C SER A 749 22.68 -44.15 -0.56
N LEU A 750 21.70 -43.26 -0.49
CA LEU A 750 21.70 -42.05 0.34
C LEU A 750 21.54 -42.43 1.81
N VAL A 751 22.46 -41.94 2.64
CA VAL A 751 22.46 -42.03 4.11
C VAL A 751 22.25 -40.63 4.67
N LEU A 752 21.52 -40.51 5.79
CA LEU A 752 21.33 -39.24 6.50
C LEU A 752 22.67 -38.76 7.07
N ASP A 753 23.07 -37.55 6.72
CA ASP A 753 24.22 -36.84 7.29
C ASP A 753 23.77 -36.08 8.55
N CYS A 754 22.94 -35.05 8.38
CA CYS A 754 22.45 -34.24 9.47
C CYS A 754 21.00 -33.75 9.25
N ARG A 755 20.42 -33.19 10.32
CA ARG A 755 19.21 -32.37 10.26
C ARG A 755 19.51 -30.99 10.84
N THR A 756 18.82 -30.00 10.29
CA THR A 756 18.95 -28.60 10.67
C THR A 756 17.58 -27.95 10.74
N THR A 757 17.46 -26.91 11.57
CA THR A 757 16.26 -26.06 11.66
C THR A 757 16.54 -24.75 10.93
N TYR A 758 15.66 -24.37 10.01
CA TYR A 758 15.80 -23.19 9.15
C TYR A 758 14.47 -22.48 8.92
N ASP A 759 14.29 -21.33 9.57
CA ASP A 759 13.02 -20.59 9.67
C ASP A 759 12.81 -19.58 8.53
N ALA A 760 13.03 -20.00 7.28
CA ALA A 760 12.85 -19.16 6.08
C ALA A 760 11.40 -19.13 5.52
N GLY A 761 10.55 -20.05 5.97
CA GLY A 761 9.18 -20.22 5.47
C GLY A 761 9.09 -20.82 4.06
N PRO A 762 7.88 -20.90 3.47
CA PRO A 762 7.70 -21.39 2.10
C PRO A 762 8.46 -20.54 1.08
N VAL A 763 8.87 -21.14 -0.03
CA VAL A 763 9.45 -20.40 -1.17
C VAL A 763 8.45 -19.35 -1.65
N ASP A 764 8.92 -18.11 -1.83
CA ASP A 764 8.07 -16.99 -2.24
C ASP A 764 7.30 -17.23 -3.56
N ASN A 765 6.20 -16.51 -3.73
CA ASN A 765 5.38 -16.58 -4.95
C ASN A 765 6.00 -15.86 -6.17
N ARG A 766 7.21 -15.29 -6.04
CA ARG A 766 7.92 -14.53 -7.08
C ARG A 766 9.39 -14.94 -7.17
N VAL A 767 9.67 -16.13 -7.70
CA VAL A 767 11.06 -16.60 -7.89
C VAL A 767 11.71 -16.00 -9.15
N GLY A 768 13.03 -16.06 -9.24
CA GLY A 768 13.80 -15.68 -10.43
C GLY A 768 13.90 -16.80 -11.48
N PRO A 769 14.55 -16.53 -12.63
CA PRO A 769 14.78 -17.55 -13.65
C PRO A 769 15.70 -18.66 -13.12
N LEU A 770 15.34 -19.92 -13.39
CA LEU A 770 16.11 -21.09 -12.94
C LEU A 770 17.43 -21.20 -13.69
N ALA A 771 18.52 -21.21 -12.92
CA ALA A 771 19.87 -21.48 -13.39
C ALA A 771 20.53 -22.62 -12.60
N ILE A 772 21.41 -23.36 -13.28
CA ILE A 772 22.21 -24.47 -12.72
C ILE A 772 23.70 -24.20 -12.98
N GLY A 773 24.52 -24.34 -11.94
CA GLY A 773 25.99 -24.21 -11.98
C GLY A 773 26.55 -22.79 -11.83
N ASN A 774 25.91 -21.76 -12.40
CA ASN A 774 26.27 -20.35 -12.17
C ASN A 774 25.04 -19.44 -12.32
N PHE A 775 25.21 -18.15 -12.06
CA PHE A 775 24.21 -17.11 -12.22
C PHE A 775 23.64 -17.00 -13.63
N ASN A 776 22.36 -16.61 -13.72
CA ASN A 776 21.73 -16.12 -14.94
C ASN A 776 22.15 -14.66 -15.27
N ARG A 777 21.78 -14.19 -16.46
CA ARG A 777 22.12 -12.84 -16.96
C ARG A 777 21.68 -11.70 -16.04
N THR A 778 20.57 -11.86 -15.31
CA THR A 778 20.02 -10.81 -14.43
C THR A 778 20.88 -10.53 -13.20
N MET A 779 21.82 -11.43 -12.88
CA MET A 779 22.64 -11.38 -11.66
C MET A 779 24.14 -11.17 -11.91
N HIS A 780 24.56 -10.99 -13.17
CA HIS A 780 25.98 -10.82 -13.53
C HIS A 780 26.71 -9.66 -12.79
N SER A 781 25.98 -8.65 -12.32
CA SER A 781 26.55 -7.51 -11.59
C SER A 781 27.06 -7.84 -10.17
N TYR A 782 26.83 -9.05 -9.66
CA TYR A 782 27.19 -9.46 -8.29
C TYR A 782 28.46 -10.32 -8.19
N GLY A 783 29.23 -10.43 -9.29
CA GLY A 783 30.46 -11.21 -9.39
C GLY A 783 30.21 -12.60 -10.00
N LEU A 784 31.15 -13.07 -10.84
CA LEU A 784 31.01 -14.34 -11.57
C LEU A 784 31.85 -15.49 -10.96
N ASP A 785 32.57 -15.23 -9.88
CA ASP A 785 33.49 -16.14 -9.19
C ASP A 785 32.80 -17.32 -8.47
N ARG A 786 31.48 -17.21 -8.27
CA ARG A 786 30.62 -18.13 -7.51
C ARG A 786 30.06 -19.33 -8.33
N GLN A 787 30.72 -19.72 -9.41
CA GLN A 787 30.37 -20.89 -10.24
C GLN A 787 30.72 -22.24 -9.56
N PHE A 788 29.85 -23.24 -9.65
CA PHE A 788 30.21 -24.64 -9.40
C PHE A 788 31.13 -25.19 -10.51
N ARG A 789 32.23 -25.83 -10.12
CA ARG A 789 33.31 -26.27 -11.03
C ARG A 789 33.35 -27.79 -11.04
N GLY A 790 33.10 -28.43 -12.18
CA GLY A 790 32.95 -29.88 -12.30
C GLY A 790 31.66 -30.29 -12.98
N GLU A 791 31.11 -31.44 -12.59
CA GLU A 791 29.95 -32.05 -13.26
C GLU A 791 28.73 -32.13 -12.34
N VAL A 792 27.55 -31.83 -12.90
CA VAL A 792 26.23 -32.05 -12.29
C VAL A 792 25.48 -33.06 -13.15
N ARG A 793 24.95 -34.12 -12.55
CA ARG A 793 24.24 -35.19 -13.27
C ARG A 793 22.98 -35.60 -12.52
N GLU A 794 21.94 -35.97 -13.27
CA GLU A 794 20.66 -36.49 -12.74
C GLU A 794 20.05 -35.63 -11.62
N LEU A 795 20.18 -34.30 -11.75
CA LEU A 795 19.62 -33.33 -10.81
C LEU A 795 18.10 -33.28 -10.95
N GLU A 796 17.38 -33.53 -9.85
CA GLU A 796 15.94 -33.38 -9.78
C GLU A 796 15.51 -32.42 -8.66
N ILE A 797 14.43 -31.68 -8.91
CA ILE A 797 13.68 -30.97 -7.87
C ILE A 797 12.23 -31.45 -7.91
N VAL A 798 11.73 -31.97 -6.81
CA VAL A 798 10.30 -32.22 -6.58
C VAL A 798 9.81 -31.32 -5.45
N GLY A 799 8.51 -31.04 -5.39
CA GLY A 799 7.97 -30.18 -4.34
C GLY A 799 6.45 -30.07 -4.33
N SER A 800 5.94 -29.72 -3.16
CA SER A 800 4.54 -29.44 -2.86
C SER A 800 4.37 -27.98 -2.46
N ARG A 801 3.31 -27.33 -2.97
CA ARG A 801 2.92 -25.98 -2.51
C ARG A 801 2.07 -25.98 -1.24
N ILE A 802 1.56 -27.14 -0.84
CA ILE A 802 0.45 -27.22 0.11
C ILE A 802 0.73 -28.09 1.34
N SER A 803 1.59 -29.10 1.22
CA SER A 803 1.83 -30.12 2.24
C SER A 803 3.32 -30.38 2.45
N GLY A 804 3.66 -31.30 3.36
CA GLY A 804 5.04 -31.81 3.54
C GLY A 804 5.47 -32.84 2.48
N ARG A 805 4.60 -33.24 1.53
CA ARG A 805 4.88 -34.30 0.54
C ARG A 805 6.01 -34.01 -0.45
N GLY A 806 6.50 -32.77 -0.50
CA GLY A 806 7.68 -32.39 -1.28
C GLY A 806 9.00 -32.78 -0.59
N ALA A 807 9.02 -32.93 0.73
CA ALA A 807 10.16 -33.45 1.48
C ALA A 807 10.11 -34.98 1.51
N LEU A 808 10.77 -35.64 0.55
CA LEU A 808 10.65 -37.08 0.35
C LEU A 808 11.33 -37.88 1.48
N PRO A 809 10.76 -39.03 1.89
CA PRO A 809 11.42 -39.94 2.82
C PRO A 809 12.58 -40.68 2.13
N VAL A 810 13.59 -41.09 2.90
CA VAL A 810 14.85 -41.67 2.38
C VAL A 810 14.64 -42.98 1.62
N GLU A 811 13.57 -43.71 1.95
CA GLU A 811 13.14 -44.93 1.25
C GLU A 811 12.58 -44.62 -0.14
N GLU A 812 12.05 -43.42 -0.39
CA GLU A 812 11.69 -42.97 -1.74
C GLU A 812 12.91 -42.42 -2.48
N LEU A 813 13.77 -41.65 -1.81
CA LEU A 813 15.04 -41.15 -2.37
C LEU A 813 15.93 -42.28 -2.92
N ASN A 814 15.99 -43.41 -2.21
CA ASN A 814 16.75 -44.60 -2.61
C ASN A 814 16.04 -45.52 -3.62
N ARG A 815 14.74 -45.30 -3.90
CA ARG A 815 14.02 -46.01 -4.96
C ARG A 815 14.07 -45.28 -6.31
N ARG A 816 14.41 -43.99 -6.29
CA ARG A 816 14.76 -43.17 -7.46
C ARG A 816 16.23 -43.37 -7.83
#